data_AF-A0A5J5DD26-F1
#
_entry.id   AF-A0A5J5DD26-F1
#
_cell.length_a   1.000
_cell.length_b   1.000
_cell.length_c   1.000
_cell.angle_alpha   90.00
_cell.angle_beta   90.00
_cell.angle_gamma   90.00
#
_symmetry.space_group_name_H-M   'P 1'
#
loop_
_entity.id
_entity.type
_entity.pdbx_description
1 polymer ?
#
loop_
_entity_poly.entity_id
_entity_poly.type
_entity_poly.pdbx_seq_one_letter_code
_entity_poly.pdbx_strand_id
1 'polypeptide(L)'
;MWIPTEEEKIGVVICNFRSSICQALVLEIGETVQILEKSEGWYRGFSSKKPSIKKHKVDLFHKLRHVMNELIDLRRQLIQGHLAQDQTREIKRHITVRLDWGNEHLGLDLVPRKEFEMVDPDQISVSELHKLHISSRHCGQQSTNQSDSTRQRHGDGCRVPVSHHLFINLKSFTYNSISEDADVFFFLYDTREAKQISEKFMVKLNKNGGPKNPEKVDRLCALFTDLSSKDLKRDLYIVAHVIRTGRMLLNDSKKGPPHVQYRRPYGCAVLAMSDVFHTITDLKEEKDFVLKVYTCNNENEWYQIQENIIRKSNTKYSAPSTNYGLIISLQLLRGELEQIRRENQAVFNRALALTRKLGFPDVILPGDIRNDLYLTLERGEFERGGKSVQKNIEVTLYVLYADGDTLKDCISLGSGEPNTSEYRSFVLYHNNSPRWSEMVKLPIPIDRFRGSHLRLEFRHCSTKDKGEKKLFGFAFTPLMREDGTTLSDESHELYVYKCDENATFSNQGLYLSLPCCKEDFNSCPNLPANLPFQRSPKETFWVSTILCSTKLTQNVDLLALLNWKAHPDRVLDILGRLRQISGEEIVKFLRDVLDTLFCLLDDNTDKYGPLVFQSLVFIINLLRDSRFYHFRPVMDSYIQNHFAGALAYKELIRCLKWYMDRSAEVVRQDHIQEAMRALEYLFKFIVQSRILYSRATCGMEEEQFRASIQELFQSIRFVLSLDSRSSENLVFTQAALLNSFPDIFDELLQMFTVQEVAEYVRGTLGSMPSTVDIGQSMDVVKLQSIARTVESRLFFFPESRSILLPVVLHHIHLHLRQQRELLICSGILGSIFSIIKTSSMESSVQEEVEMMVESLLDVLLQTLLSIMSKSHSVETSRGQRCPQCTAEITGEYVSCLLSLLRQMTEIHFHHLLNNFHSKEELKEFLLKIFCVFRNLMKLTIFPRDWSVMRLLTSHIIVVTTQFLSPALHKNFSEADFDFKVWNSFFSLTVLYINQPSLQLEALGPAKRKKVLDKHGDMRVMMAYELFSMWQKLGDNKPHFIPGMMGPFLGVTLVPQTEVRNIMIPIFHDMMDWEQRKNGNFKQVEAELMDKLDSMVSDGKGDDNHRELFSLFLLEKIEQETWRETGISFVTSVTRLVERLLDYRDCMKGDEMENKKIGGSVNLMNFYKSEVNKEDMYIRYIHKLCDLHLHAEDYTEAAFTLLLYWELLQWEDRPLRDFLHYPCQSEWQRKENLSLLGIWNLSLPGVGFPVRDFI
;
A
#
# COMPACT_ATOMS: atom_id res chain seq x y z
N MET A 1 -17.30 54.94 3.52
CA MET A 1 -16.10 54.92 2.64
C MET A 1 -15.75 53.46 2.43
N TRP A 2 -15.49 53.02 1.20
CA TRP A 2 -15.15 51.63 0.89
C TRP A 2 -13.73 51.30 1.34
N ILE A 3 -13.59 50.27 2.18
CA ILE A 3 -12.33 49.82 2.76
C ILE A 3 -12.05 48.39 2.27
N PRO A 4 -10.86 48.08 1.72
CA PRO A 4 -10.49 46.73 1.32
C PRO A 4 -10.59 45.73 2.49
N THR A 5 -11.07 44.52 2.23
CA THR A 5 -11.22 43.50 3.28
C THR A 5 -10.03 42.54 3.30
N GLU A 6 -9.34 42.40 4.44
CA GLU A 6 -8.25 41.42 4.57
C GLU A 6 -8.75 40.02 4.98
N GLU A 7 -9.81 39.94 5.78
CA GLU A 7 -10.32 38.68 6.36
C GLU A 7 -11.53 38.09 5.58
N GLU A 8 -12.44 38.94 5.11
CA GLU A 8 -13.74 38.53 4.57
C GLU A 8 -13.70 38.36 3.04
N LYS A 9 -12.79 37.55 2.50
CA LYS A 9 -12.58 37.45 1.04
C LYS A 9 -13.69 36.73 0.28
N ILE A 10 -14.45 35.87 0.95
CA ILE A 10 -15.49 35.02 0.35
C ILE A 10 -16.73 35.06 1.24
N GLY A 11 -17.84 35.58 0.70
CA GLY A 11 -19.14 35.62 1.35
C GLY A 11 -20.09 34.57 0.78
N VAL A 12 -20.98 34.04 1.62
CA VAL A 12 -22.15 33.29 1.19
C VAL A 12 -23.37 34.18 1.42
N VAL A 13 -24.15 34.38 0.37
CA VAL A 13 -25.33 35.24 0.42
C VAL A 13 -26.36 34.63 1.36
N ILE A 14 -26.62 35.29 2.48
CA ILE A 14 -27.51 34.78 3.55
C ILE A 14 -29.00 35.03 3.28
N CYS A 15 -29.34 35.87 2.31
CA CYS A 15 -30.71 36.15 1.88
C CYS A 15 -30.74 36.60 0.42
N ASN A 16 -31.84 36.33 -0.30
CA ASN A 16 -32.00 36.83 -1.66
C ASN A 16 -31.92 38.36 -1.66
N PHE A 17 -30.97 38.91 -2.43
CA PHE A 17 -30.77 40.34 -2.54
C PHE A 17 -31.04 40.79 -3.97
N ARG A 18 -32.15 41.50 -4.15
CA ARG A 18 -32.56 42.14 -5.40
C ARG A 18 -32.79 43.61 -5.11
N SER A 19 -31.97 44.48 -5.68
CA SER A 19 -32.06 45.92 -5.50
C SER A 19 -32.47 46.60 -6.80
N SER A 20 -33.20 47.71 -6.69
CA SER A 20 -33.57 48.59 -7.80
C SER A 20 -32.43 49.54 -8.23
N ILE A 21 -31.29 49.50 -7.55
CA ILE A 21 -30.11 50.33 -7.83
C ILE A 21 -29.30 49.67 -8.95
N CYS A 22 -29.08 50.37 -10.08
CA CYS A 22 -28.37 49.85 -11.26
C CYS A 22 -26.95 49.28 -11.01
N GLN A 23 -26.33 49.59 -9.86
CA GLN A 23 -24.96 49.16 -9.50
C GLN A 23 -24.94 48.03 -8.46
N ALA A 24 -26.10 47.54 -8.02
CA ALA A 24 -26.20 46.46 -7.04
C ALA A 24 -26.24 45.08 -7.73
N LEU A 25 -25.46 44.12 -7.22
CA LEU A 25 -25.50 42.74 -7.70
C LEU A 25 -26.82 42.09 -7.33
N VAL A 26 -27.43 41.40 -8.29
CA VAL A 26 -28.55 40.49 -8.03
C VAL A 26 -27.96 39.19 -7.49
N LEU A 27 -28.30 38.84 -6.25
CA LEU A 27 -27.71 37.71 -5.54
C LEU A 27 -28.80 36.79 -4.98
N GLU A 28 -28.62 35.49 -5.13
CA GLU A 28 -29.51 34.48 -4.58
C GLU A 28 -28.96 33.90 -3.28
N ILE A 29 -29.85 33.52 -2.35
CA ILE A 29 -29.48 32.88 -1.10
C ILE A 29 -28.65 31.62 -1.37
N GLY A 30 -27.54 31.48 -0.64
CA GLY A 30 -26.58 30.40 -0.80
C GLY A 30 -25.52 30.62 -1.89
N GLU A 31 -25.58 31.72 -2.64
CA GLU A 31 -24.59 32.03 -3.67
C GLU A 31 -23.27 32.51 -3.07
N THR A 32 -22.15 31.98 -3.57
CA THR A 32 -20.81 32.40 -3.15
C THR A 32 -20.35 33.61 -3.95
N VAL A 33 -20.04 34.69 -3.24
CA VAL A 33 -19.54 35.96 -3.78
C VAL A 33 -18.13 36.22 -3.28
N GLN A 34 -17.28 36.76 -4.15
CA GLN A 34 -15.97 37.23 -3.74
C GLN A 34 -16.09 38.70 -3.32
N ILE A 35 -15.68 39.02 -2.09
CA ILE A 35 -15.79 40.35 -1.50
C ILE A 35 -14.42 41.03 -1.59
N LEU A 36 -14.41 42.26 -2.07
CA LEU A 36 -13.21 43.07 -2.31
C LEU A 36 -13.12 44.22 -1.30
N GLU A 37 -14.24 44.89 -1.06
CA GLU A 37 -14.32 46.08 -0.21
C GLU A 37 -15.58 46.03 0.66
N LYS A 38 -15.55 46.70 1.81
CA LYS A 38 -16.70 46.88 2.71
C LYS A 38 -16.92 48.34 3.08
N SER A 39 -18.17 48.74 3.27
CA SER A 39 -18.55 50.08 3.77
C SER A 39 -19.87 49.98 4.51
N GLU A 40 -19.91 50.32 5.80
CA GLU A 40 -21.14 50.51 6.60
C GLU A 40 -22.26 49.48 6.33
N GLY A 41 -21.93 48.18 6.50
CA GLY A 41 -22.89 47.08 6.31
C GLY A 41 -23.10 46.63 4.86
N TRP A 42 -22.42 47.25 3.90
CA TRP A 42 -22.41 46.85 2.49
C TRP A 42 -21.08 46.25 2.08
N TYR A 43 -21.14 45.29 1.15
CA TYR A 43 -19.98 44.63 0.55
C TYR A 43 -19.96 44.89 -0.96
N ARG A 44 -18.77 45.09 -1.51
CA ARG A 44 -18.52 45.25 -2.94
C ARG A 44 -17.70 44.07 -3.42
N GLY A 45 -18.15 43.41 -4.47
CA GLY A 45 -17.62 42.13 -4.89
C GLY A 45 -18.14 41.70 -6.26
N PHE A 46 -18.01 40.41 -6.59
CA PHE A 46 -18.63 39.82 -7.78
C PHE A 46 -19.09 38.38 -7.52
N SER A 47 -20.12 37.96 -8.27
CA SER A 47 -20.67 36.60 -8.25
C SER A 47 -19.87 35.65 -9.16
N SER A 48 -19.81 34.37 -8.77
CA SER A 48 -19.07 33.30 -9.45
C SER A 48 -19.90 32.51 -10.50
N LYS A 49 -21.20 32.81 -10.70
CA LYS A 49 -22.09 31.97 -11.52
C LYS A 49 -22.00 32.26 -13.03
N LYS A 50 -21.61 31.26 -13.84
CA LYS A 50 -22.25 30.87 -15.13
C LYS A 50 -21.87 29.42 -15.52
N PRO A 51 -22.81 28.48 -15.64
CA PRO A 51 -22.63 27.29 -16.48
C PRO A 51 -23.63 27.26 -17.64
N SER A 52 -23.09 27.22 -18.86
CA SER A 52 -23.79 26.78 -20.06
C SER A 52 -23.96 25.24 -20.00
N ILE A 53 -25.18 24.77 -19.73
CA ILE A 53 -25.51 23.35 -19.59
C ILE A 53 -25.66 22.72 -21.00
N LYS A 54 -24.83 21.71 -21.31
CA LYS A 54 -25.04 20.79 -22.45
C LYS A 54 -25.78 19.52 -21.98
N LYS A 55 -26.68 19.03 -22.83
CA LYS A 55 -27.64 17.92 -22.67
C LYS A 55 -27.10 16.72 -21.84
N HIS A 56 -27.86 16.28 -20.83
CA HIS A 56 -27.54 15.11 -20.00
C HIS A 56 -28.25 13.83 -20.45
N LYS A 57 -27.49 12.72 -20.46
CA LYS A 57 -27.99 11.35 -20.31
C LYS A 57 -28.57 11.21 -18.89
N VAL A 58 -29.88 10.98 -18.76
CA VAL A 58 -30.64 11.01 -17.49
C VAL A 58 -30.06 10.09 -16.41
N ASP A 59 -29.53 8.93 -16.79
CA ASP A 59 -28.99 7.94 -15.85
C ASP A 59 -27.74 8.40 -15.10
N LEU A 60 -26.87 9.19 -15.76
CA LEU A 60 -25.65 9.71 -15.13
C LEU A 60 -25.98 10.77 -14.07
N PHE A 61 -27.02 11.57 -14.31
CA PHE A 61 -27.48 12.59 -13.38
C PHE A 61 -27.95 11.98 -12.04
N HIS A 62 -28.76 10.92 -12.09
CA HIS A 62 -29.23 10.26 -10.87
C HIS A 62 -28.10 9.63 -10.05
N LYS A 63 -27.13 9.00 -10.73
CA LYS A 63 -25.94 8.45 -10.07
C LYS A 63 -25.08 9.53 -9.42
N LEU A 64 -24.81 10.63 -10.14
CA LEU A 64 -24.06 11.78 -9.61
C LEU A 64 -24.79 12.45 -8.44
N ARG A 65 -26.12 12.61 -8.52
CA ARG A 65 -26.92 13.17 -7.42
C ARG A 65 -26.81 12.34 -6.15
N HIS A 66 -26.85 11.01 -6.25
CA HIS A 66 -26.67 10.12 -5.11
C HIS A 66 -25.28 10.30 -4.47
N VAL A 67 -24.22 10.28 -5.29
CA VAL A 67 -22.85 10.49 -4.82
C VAL A 67 -22.65 11.88 -4.21
N MET A 68 -23.24 12.92 -4.78
CA MET A 68 -23.19 14.28 -4.22
C MET A 68 -23.88 14.39 -2.86
N ASN A 69 -25.04 13.74 -2.68
CA ASN A 69 -25.72 13.70 -1.37
C ASN A 69 -24.87 12.98 -0.31
N GLU A 70 -24.27 11.85 -0.68
CA GLU A 70 -23.36 11.09 0.19
C GLU A 70 -22.13 11.93 0.57
N LEU A 71 -21.52 12.65 -0.38
CA LEU A 71 -20.42 13.58 -0.12
C LEU A 71 -20.82 14.71 0.83
N ILE A 72 -22.05 15.24 0.73
CA ILE A 72 -22.56 16.26 1.64
C ILE A 72 -22.69 15.68 3.07
N ASP A 73 -23.20 14.45 3.20
CA ASP A 73 -23.33 13.78 4.49
C ASP A 73 -21.97 13.49 5.13
N LEU A 74 -21.01 12.98 4.36
CA LEU A 74 -19.63 12.72 4.83
C LEU A 74 -18.92 14.02 5.21
N ARG A 75 -19.10 15.09 4.43
CA ARG A 75 -18.59 16.42 4.77
C ARG A 75 -19.19 16.92 6.08
N ARG A 76 -20.49 16.71 6.30
CA ARG A 76 -21.16 17.08 7.56
C ARG A 76 -20.54 16.36 8.75
N GLN A 77 -20.28 15.06 8.64
CA GLN A 77 -19.61 14.28 9.69
C GLN A 77 -18.20 14.81 9.99
N LEU A 78 -17.42 15.14 8.96
CA LEU A 78 -16.07 15.70 9.11
C LEU A 78 -16.07 17.06 9.82
N ILE A 79 -17.03 17.93 9.49
CA ILE A 79 -17.15 19.27 10.10
C ILE A 79 -17.62 19.19 11.56
N GLN A 80 -18.35 18.15 11.96
CA GLN A 80 -18.82 17.99 13.33
C GLN A 80 -17.68 17.85 14.35
N GLY A 81 -16.49 17.38 13.97
CA GLY A 81 -15.27 17.46 14.80
C GLY A 81 -15.19 16.51 16.01
N HIS A 82 -16.13 15.58 16.19
CA HIS A 82 -16.17 14.62 17.32
C HIS A 82 -15.58 13.24 16.98
N LEU A 83 -14.73 13.15 15.95
CA LEU A 83 -14.24 11.89 15.38
C LEU A 83 -12.83 11.58 15.87
N ALA A 84 -12.56 10.30 16.15
CA ALA A 84 -11.19 9.83 16.38
C ALA A 84 -10.33 9.98 15.10
N GLN A 85 -9.00 9.95 15.24
CA GLN A 85 -8.08 10.09 14.10
C GLN A 85 -8.32 9.01 13.03
N ASP A 86 -8.56 7.76 13.45
CA ASP A 86 -8.86 6.66 12.53
C ASP A 86 -10.20 6.83 11.80
N GLN A 87 -11.23 7.31 12.50
CA GLN A 87 -12.54 7.59 11.89
C GLN A 87 -12.44 8.75 10.88
N THR A 88 -11.70 9.81 11.24
CA THR A 88 -11.43 10.94 10.34
C THR A 88 -10.71 10.47 9.09
N ARG A 89 -9.72 9.58 9.25
CA ARG A 89 -8.96 8.99 8.13
C ARG A 89 -9.86 8.19 7.19
N GLU A 90 -10.75 7.35 7.72
CA GLU A 90 -11.66 6.54 6.90
C GLU A 90 -12.70 7.41 6.17
N ILE A 91 -13.24 8.45 6.81
CA ILE A 91 -14.16 9.38 6.15
C ILE A 91 -13.42 10.16 5.04
N LYS A 92 -12.21 10.67 5.30
CA LYS A 92 -11.38 11.33 4.27
C LYS A 92 -11.11 10.41 3.07
N ARG A 93 -10.83 9.12 3.34
CA ARG A 93 -10.69 8.10 2.29
C ARG A 93 -11.96 7.93 1.48
N HIS A 94 -13.12 7.79 2.13
CA HIS A 94 -14.40 7.59 1.45
C HIS A 94 -14.78 8.79 0.57
N ILE A 95 -14.59 10.01 1.08
CA ILE A 95 -14.78 11.24 0.31
C ILE A 95 -13.89 11.26 -0.94
N THR A 96 -12.62 10.90 -0.78
CA THR A 96 -11.65 10.88 -1.87
C THR A 96 -12.08 9.93 -2.99
N VAL A 97 -12.44 8.70 -2.64
CA VAL A 97 -12.91 7.68 -3.61
C VAL A 97 -14.14 8.18 -4.38
N ARG A 98 -15.11 8.78 -3.69
CA ARG A 98 -16.33 9.30 -4.32
C ARG A 98 -16.08 10.53 -5.20
N LEU A 99 -15.18 11.44 -4.81
CA LEU A 99 -14.78 12.59 -5.61
C LEU A 99 -14.06 12.16 -6.89
N ASP A 100 -13.10 11.24 -6.77
CA ASP A 100 -12.30 10.79 -7.91
C ASP A 100 -13.17 10.00 -8.91
N TRP A 101 -14.09 9.17 -8.42
CA TRP A 101 -15.12 8.51 -9.26
C TRP A 101 -16.00 9.55 -9.99
N GLY A 102 -16.43 10.60 -9.30
CA GLY A 102 -17.23 11.68 -9.88
C GLY A 102 -16.47 12.44 -10.97
N ASN A 103 -15.20 12.76 -10.72
CA ASN A 103 -14.33 13.43 -11.69
C ASN A 103 -14.14 12.59 -12.96
N GLU A 104 -13.90 11.28 -12.81
CA GLU A 104 -13.76 10.36 -13.94
C GLU A 104 -15.01 10.34 -14.82
N HIS A 105 -16.20 10.19 -14.21
CA HIS A 105 -17.46 10.12 -14.94
C HIS A 105 -17.90 11.45 -15.57
N LEU A 106 -17.42 12.57 -15.02
CA LEU A 106 -17.62 13.91 -15.57
C LEU A 106 -16.57 14.27 -16.63
N GLY A 107 -15.54 13.44 -16.84
CA GLY A 107 -14.41 13.75 -17.73
C GLY A 107 -13.57 14.93 -17.23
N LEU A 108 -13.47 15.12 -15.92
CA LEU A 108 -12.67 16.16 -15.26
C LEU A 108 -11.24 15.68 -15.00
N ASP A 109 -10.39 16.60 -14.53
CA ASP A 109 -9.00 16.31 -14.22
C ASP A 109 -8.84 15.32 -13.05
N LEU A 110 -7.84 14.44 -13.15
CA LEU A 110 -7.39 13.63 -12.04
C LEU A 110 -6.64 14.54 -11.05
N VAL A 111 -7.01 14.46 -9.77
CA VAL A 111 -6.37 15.26 -8.71
C VAL A 111 -5.37 14.39 -7.96
N PRO A 112 -4.05 14.67 -8.02
CA PRO A 112 -3.06 13.94 -7.24
C PRO A 112 -3.20 14.25 -5.74
N ARG A 113 -3.20 13.20 -4.92
CA ARG A 113 -3.43 13.33 -3.47
C ARG A 113 -2.37 12.60 -2.64
N LYS A 114 -1.96 13.20 -1.52
CA LYS A 114 -1.13 12.60 -0.47
C LYS A 114 -1.92 12.69 0.83
N GLU A 115 -2.09 11.55 1.52
CA GLU A 115 -2.92 11.48 2.73
C GLU A 115 -4.34 12.07 2.56
N PHE A 116 -4.97 11.81 1.41
CA PHE A 116 -6.32 12.28 1.02
C PHE A 116 -6.42 13.77 0.67
N GLU A 117 -5.35 14.55 0.82
CA GLU A 117 -5.33 15.98 0.51
C GLU A 117 -4.74 16.26 -0.86
N MET A 118 -5.26 17.28 -1.55
CA MET A 118 -4.74 17.71 -2.85
C MET A 118 -3.32 18.22 -2.66
N VAL A 119 -2.38 17.69 -3.45
CA VAL A 119 -0.98 18.10 -3.34
C VAL A 119 -0.72 19.37 -4.13
N ASP A 120 0.08 20.28 -3.57
CA ASP A 120 0.64 21.41 -4.30
C ASP A 120 1.87 20.97 -5.12
N PRO A 121 1.85 21.09 -6.47
CA PRO A 121 2.97 20.75 -7.33
C PRO A 121 4.26 21.51 -7.03
N ASP A 122 4.22 22.63 -6.28
CA ASP A 122 5.40 23.43 -5.94
C ASP A 122 6.13 22.93 -4.69
N GLN A 123 5.46 22.14 -3.87
CA GLN A 123 6.01 21.59 -2.63
C GLN A 123 6.60 20.18 -2.78
N ILE A 124 6.37 19.52 -3.92
CA ILE A 124 6.86 18.16 -4.18
C ILE A 124 7.70 18.07 -5.46
N SER A 125 8.49 17.00 -5.59
CA SER A 125 9.30 16.75 -6.80
C SER A 125 8.41 16.31 -7.97
N VAL A 126 8.87 16.53 -9.21
CA VAL A 126 8.10 16.14 -10.41
C VAL A 126 7.94 14.61 -10.49
N SER A 127 8.96 13.87 -10.08
CA SER A 127 8.92 12.41 -9.98
C SER A 127 7.93 11.91 -8.90
N GLU A 128 7.86 12.55 -7.74
CA GLU A 128 6.85 12.21 -6.72
C GLU A 128 5.43 12.53 -7.22
N LEU A 129 5.25 13.67 -7.89
CA LEU A 129 3.97 14.08 -8.48
C LEU A 129 3.50 13.07 -9.54
N HIS A 130 4.42 12.57 -10.38
CA HIS A 130 4.15 11.52 -11.35
C HIS A 130 3.67 10.22 -10.67
N LYS A 131 4.41 9.74 -9.65
CA LYS A 131 4.03 8.54 -8.87
C LYS A 131 2.65 8.69 -8.22
N LEU A 132 2.33 9.87 -7.69
CA LEU A 132 1.01 10.16 -7.12
C LEU A 132 -0.12 10.08 -8.16
N HIS A 133 0.08 10.58 -9.37
CA HIS A 133 -0.90 10.44 -10.45
C HIS A 133 -1.11 8.97 -10.85
N ILE A 134 -0.02 8.19 -10.95
CA ILE A 134 -0.11 6.75 -11.21
C ILE A 134 -0.94 6.06 -10.12
N SER A 135 -0.62 6.29 -8.84
CA SER A 135 -1.30 5.65 -7.72
C SER A 135 -2.80 6.03 -7.63
N SER A 136 -3.13 7.30 -7.87
CA SER A 136 -4.50 7.81 -7.86
C SER A 136 -5.35 7.17 -8.95
N ARG A 137 -4.76 6.91 -10.14
CA ARG A 137 -5.44 6.22 -11.25
C ARG A 137 -5.72 4.74 -10.94
N HIS A 138 -4.78 4.03 -10.33
CA HIS A 138 -4.96 2.61 -9.98
C HIS A 138 -6.04 2.41 -8.91
N CYS A 139 -6.21 3.38 -7.99
CA CYS A 139 -7.23 3.34 -6.96
C CYS A 139 -8.66 3.45 -7.55
N GLY A 140 -8.84 4.25 -8.62
CA GLY A 140 -10.12 4.36 -9.34
C GLY A 140 -10.56 3.07 -10.04
N GLN A 141 -9.60 2.31 -10.60
CA GLN A 141 -9.87 1.09 -11.38
C GLN A 141 -10.16 -0.15 -10.53
N GLN A 142 -9.65 -0.25 -9.29
CA GLN A 142 -9.89 -1.40 -8.42
C GLN A 142 -11.31 -1.51 -7.85
N SER A 143 -12.16 -0.49 -8.04
CA SER A 143 -13.53 -0.50 -7.55
C SER A 143 -14.51 -1.38 -8.35
N THR A 144 -14.10 -1.93 -9.51
CA THR A 144 -14.98 -2.76 -10.36
C THR A 144 -14.71 -4.26 -10.30
N ASN A 145 -13.61 -4.72 -9.71
CA ASN A 145 -13.30 -6.15 -9.56
C ASN A 145 -12.43 -6.39 -8.31
N GLN A 146 -13.02 -6.81 -7.20
CA GLN A 146 -12.28 -7.38 -6.06
C GLN A 146 -12.70 -8.84 -5.84
N SER A 147 -11.90 -9.74 -6.40
CA SER A 147 -11.60 -11.05 -5.82
C SER A 147 -10.10 -11.30 -6.02
N ASP A 148 -9.39 -11.47 -4.90
CA ASP A 148 -8.06 -12.07 -4.76
C ASP A 148 -6.85 -11.46 -5.51
N SER A 149 -6.00 -10.74 -4.78
CA SER A 149 -4.54 -10.90 -4.85
C SER A 149 -3.81 -10.03 -3.81
N THR A 150 -3.55 -10.61 -2.65
CA THR A 150 -2.56 -10.12 -1.68
C THR A 150 -1.14 -10.33 -2.22
N ARG A 151 -0.51 -9.27 -2.73
CA ARG A 151 0.96 -9.12 -2.73
C ARG A 151 1.32 -7.96 -1.81
N GLN A 152 1.68 -8.30 -0.57
CA GLN A 152 2.26 -7.37 0.38
C GLN A 152 3.62 -6.90 -0.14
N ARG A 153 3.77 -5.60 -0.36
CA ARG A 153 5.09 -4.96 -0.46
C ARG A 153 5.75 -5.01 0.92
N HIS A 154 7.00 -5.47 0.97
CA HIS A 154 7.88 -5.28 2.12
C HIS A 154 8.04 -3.77 2.35
N GLY A 155 7.39 -3.23 3.38
CA GLY A 155 7.46 -1.80 3.71
C GLY A 155 6.22 -1.22 4.40
N ASP A 156 5.09 -1.94 4.45
CA ASP A 156 3.95 -1.47 5.25
C ASP A 156 4.21 -1.78 6.74
N GLY A 157 4.19 -0.73 7.57
CA GLY A 157 4.56 -0.76 8.98
C GLY A 157 3.89 -1.90 9.74
N CYS A 158 4.64 -2.45 10.70
CA CYS A 158 4.24 -3.49 11.63
C CYS A 158 2.79 -3.31 12.08
N ARG A 159 1.85 -4.06 11.48
CA ARG A 159 0.52 -4.20 12.06
C ARG A 159 0.69 -5.10 13.26
N VAL A 160 0.94 -4.48 14.41
CA VAL A 160 0.94 -5.15 15.70
C VAL A 160 -0.35 -5.98 15.79
N PRO A 161 -0.27 -7.27 16.17
CA PRO A 161 -1.46 -8.09 16.34
C PRO A 161 -2.46 -7.39 17.26
N VAL A 162 -3.66 -7.11 16.76
CA VAL A 162 -4.72 -6.52 17.58
C VAL A 162 -5.28 -7.61 18.48
N SER A 163 -5.11 -7.47 19.79
CA SER A 163 -5.77 -8.29 20.80
C SER A 163 -7.25 -7.95 20.86
N HIS A 164 -8.08 -9.00 20.92
CA HIS A 164 -9.52 -8.90 21.09
C HIS A 164 -9.92 -9.48 22.44
N HIS A 165 -10.98 -8.93 23.03
CA HIS A 165 -11.50 -9.37 24.31
C HIS A 165 -13.03 -9.45 24.23
N LEU A 166 -13.61 -10.53 24.72
CA LEU A 166 -15.06 -10.74 24.71
C LEU A 166 -15.59 -10.59 26.13
N PHE A 167 -16.33 -9.52 26.38
CA PHE A 167 -17.04 -9.33 27.65
C PHE A 167 -18.35 -10.13 27.63
N ILE A 168 -18.61 -10.86 28.70
CA ILE A 168 -19.87 -11.56 28.97
C ILE A 168 -20.44 -11.11 30.30
N ASN A 169 -21.76 -10.94 30.36
CA ASN A 169 -22.47 -10.72 31.62
C ASN A 169 -23.78 -11.53 31.66
N LEU A 170 -23.93 -12.38 32.67
CA LEU A 170 -25.16 -13.15 32.88
C LEU A 170 -26.22 -12.25 33.51
N LYS A 171 -27.26 -11.89 32.75
CA LYS A 171 -28.36 -11.05 33.22
C LYS A 171 -29.39 -11.86 34.02
N SER A 172 -29.79 -13.02 33.51
CA SER A 172 -30.75 -13.88 34.20
C SER A 172 -30.71 -15.32 33.68
N PHE A 173 -31.19 -16.24 34.52
CA PHE A 173 -31.47 -17.61 34.16
C PHE A 173 -32.95 -17.89 34.39
N THR A 174 -33.75 -17.87 33.32
CA THR A 174 -35.23 -17.85 33.42
C THR A 174 -35.87 -19.23 33.58
N TYR A 175 -35.14 -20.22 34.11
CA TYR A 175 -35.54 -21.62 34.09
C TYR A 175 -35.92 -22.14 35.48
N ASN A 176 -37.21 -22.09 35.81
CA ASN A 176 -37.75 -22.24 37.17
C ASN A 176 -38.00 -23.71 37.63
N SER A 177 -37.55 -24.74 36.89
CA SER A 177 -37.91 -26.15 37.18
C SER A 177 -36.79 -27.01 37.80
N ILE A 178 -35.58 -26.48 38.00
CA ILE A 178 -34.46 -27.26 38.58
C ILE A 178 -34.67 -27.47 40.08
N SER A 179 -35.28 -26.52 40.79
CA SER A 179 -35.57 -26.56 42.25
C SER A 179 -34.37 -26.86 43.18
N GLU A 180 -33.16 -26.87 42.63
CA GLU A 180 -31.87 -27.14 43.25
C GLU A 180 -30.87 -26.04 42.84
N ASP A 181 -29.76 -25.90 43.58
CA ASP A 181 -28.68 -24.98 43.20
C ASP A 181 -27.99 -25.46 41.91
N ALA A 182 -27.43 -24.54 41.13
CA ALA A 182 -26.77 -24.87 39.87
C ALA A 182 -25.48 -24.06 39.64
N ASP A 183 -24.47 -24.71 39.07
CA ASP A 183 -23.25 -24.10 38.58
C ASP A 183 -23.35 -23.96 37.06
N VAL A 184 -23.15 -22.76 36.53
CA VAL A 184 -23.13 -22.48 35.08
C VAL A 184 -21.71 -22.15 34.65
N PHE A 185 -21.18 -22.89 33.68
CA PHE A 185 -19.84 -22.71 33.15
C PHE A 185 -19.88 -22.19 31.71
N PHE A 186 -19.32 -21.02 31.46
CA PHE A 186 -19.17 -20.44 30.12
C PHE A 186 -17.74 -20.62 29.61
N PHE A 187 -17.58 -21.04 28.36
CA PHE A 187 -16.26 -21.13 27.71
C PHE A 187 -16.39 -21.01 26.19
N LEU A 188 -15.26 -20.72 25.53
CA LEU A 188 -15.16 -20.65 24.08
C LEU A 188 -14.73 -22.00 23.49
N TYR A 189 -15.42 -22.42 22.43
CA TYR A 189 -15.25 -23.72 21.78
C TYR A 189 -15.02 -23.55 20.27
N ASP A 190 -13.96 -24.16 19.76
CA ASP A 190 -13.65 -24.23 18.33
C ASP A 190 -14.13 -25.56 17.76
N THR A 191 -15.08 -25.50 16.83
CA THR A 191 -15.67 -26.69 16.20
C THR A 191 -14.76 -27.34 15.17
N ARG A 192 -13.79 -26.59 14.61
CA ARG A 192 -12.86 -27.12 13.60
C ARG A 192 -11.85 -28.06 14.24
N GLU A 193 -11.33 -27.66 15.40
CA GLU A 193 -10.39 -28.47 16.18
C GLU A 193 -11.06 -29.37 17.21
N ALA A 194 -12.40 -29.24 17.39
CA ALA A 194 -13.18 -29.96 18.39
C ALA A 194 -12.63 -29.79 19.82
N LYS A 195 -12.24 -28.55 20.17
CA LYS A 195 -11.56 -28.23 21.43
C LYS A 195 -12.04 -26.94 22.06
N GLN A 196 -12.01 -26.92 23.40
CA GLN A 196 -12.14 -25.71 24.19
C GLN A 196 -10.87 -24.85 24.02
N ILE A 197 -11.02 -23.54 23.80
CA ILE A 197 -9.90 -22.61 23.58
C ILE A 197 -9.70 -21.56 24.68
N SER A 198 -10.61 -21.50 25.66
CA SER A 198 -10.52 -20.57 26.80
C SER A 198 -10.63 -21.31 28.12
N GLU A 199 -10.25 -20.68 29.22
CA GLU A 199 -10.69 -21.10 30.56
C GLU A 199 -12.22 -21.05 30.68
N LYS A 200 -12.76 -21.70 31.72
CA LYS A 200 -14.18 -21.62 32.05
C LYS A 200 -14.44 -20.43 32.96
N PHE A 201 -15.53 -19.71 32.73
CA PHE A 201 -16.12 -18.74 33.65
C PHE A 201 -17.26 -19.41 34.41
N MET A 202 -17.19 -19.47 35.73
CA MET A 202 -18.15 -20.16 36.59
C MET A 202 -19.05 -19.17 37.33
N VAL A 203 -20.36 -19.43 37.28
CA VAL A 203 -21.37 -18.71 38.07
C VAL A 203 -22.17 -19.68 38.93
N LYS A 204 -22.24 -19.41 40.24
CA LYS A 204 -23.07 -20.18 41.17
C LYS A 204 -24.45 -19.56 41.35
N LEU A 205 -25.48 -20.31 40.97
CA LEU A 205 -26.88 -19.93 41.07
C LEU A 205 -27.59 -20.70 42.19
N ASN A 206 -28.52 -20.03 42.87
CA ASN A 206 -29.44 -20.66 43.82
C ASN A 206 -30.62 -21.32 43.09
N LYS A 207 -31.43 -22.08 43.83
CA LYS A 207 -32.68 -22.71 43.35
C LYS A 207 -33.69 -21.81 42.63
N ASN A 208 -33.59 -20.48 42.75
CA ASN A 208 -34.47 -19.50 42.10
C ASN A 208 -33.82 -18.88 40.83
N GLY A 209 -32.65 -19.38 40.40
CA GLY A 209 -31.94 -18.87 39.22
C GLY A 209 -31.19 -17.54 39.43
N GLY A 210 -31.17 -17.01 40.66
CA GLY A 210 -30.36 -15.84 41.03
C GLY A 210 -28.99 -16.24 41.60
N PRO A 211 -28.04 -15.30 41.81
CA PRO A 211 -26.74 -15.60 42.39
C PRO A 211 -26.88 -16.23 43.78
N LYS A 212 -26.06 -17.26 44.06
CA LYS A 212 -26.08 -17.98 45.34
C LYS A 212 -25.72 -17.09 46.54
N ASN A 213 -24.85 -16.10 46.32
CA ASN A 213 -24.52 -15.07 47.30
C ASN A 213 -25.07 -13.71 46.84
N PRO A 214 -26.17 -13.21 47.43
CA PRO A 214 -26.81 -11.96 47.01
C PRO A 214 -25.97 -10.70 47.28
N GLU A 215 -24.95 -10.76 48.14
CA GLU A 215 -23.99 -9.65 48.35
C GLU A 215 -22.89 -9.56 47.28
N LYS A 216 -22.89 -10.47 46.28
CA LYS A 216 -21.84 -10.60 45.25
C LYS A 216 -22.41 -10.56 43.83
N VAL A 217 -23.43 -9.73 43.57
CA VAL A 217 -24.06 -9.57 42.24
C VAL A 217 -23.05 -9.12 41.18
N ASP A 218 -21.99 -8.41 41.58
CA ASP A 218 -20.94 -7.93 40.67
C ASP A 218 -20.08 -9.05 40.03
N ARG A 219 -20.25 -10.32 40.44
CA ARG A 219 -19.49 -11.49 39.92
C ARG A 219 -20.18 -12.24 38.78
N LEU A 220 -21.23 -11.69 38.19
CA LEU A 220 -21.97 -12.30 37.07
C LEU A 220 -21.35 -12.02 35.69
N CYS A 221 -20.20 -11.34 35.64
CA CYS A 221 -19.53 -10.97 34.41
C CYS A 221 -18.06 -11.41 34.35
N ALA A 222 -17.59 -11.64 33.13
CA ALA A 222 -16.22 -12.00 32.84
C ALA A 222 -15.74 -11.36 31.53
N LEU A 223 -14.43 -11.22 31.41
CA LEU A 223 -13.76 -10.81 30.18
C LEU A 223 -12.89 -11.95 29.70
N PHE A 224 -13.22 -12.51 28.53
CA PHE A 224 -12.35 -13.45 27.83
C PHE A 224 -11.21 -12.67 27.18
N THR A 225 -9.97 -12.94 27.57
CA THR A 225 -8.78 -12.21 27.14
C THR A 225 -7.88 -13.04 26.23
N ASP A 226 -6.88 -12.40 25.63
CA ASP A 226 -5.81 -13.04 24.84
C ASP A 226 -6.28 -13.65 23.52
N LEU A 227 -7.42 -13.19 22.96
CA LEU A 227 -7.96 -13.68 21.69
C LEU A 227 -7.30 -12.95 20.51
N SER A 228 -6.83 -13.73 19.53
CA SER A 228 -6.25 -13.19 18.29
C SER A 228 -7.31 -12.93 17.22
N SER A 229 -6.93 -12.15 16.20
CA SER A 229 -7.74 -12.01 14.99
C SER A 229 -7.92 -13.33 14.23
N LYS A 230 -7.01 -14.32 14.42
CA LYS A 230 -7.15 -15.66 13.85
C LYS A 230 -8.25 -16.43 14.57
N ASP A 231 -8.32 -16.33 15.89
CA ASP A 231 -9.31 -17.02 16.72
C ASP A 231 -10.74 -16.57 16.40
N LEU A 232 -10.95 -15.26 16.21
CA LEU A 232 -12.27 -14.70 15.85
C LEU A 232 -12.75 -15.08 14.44
N LYS A 233 -11.84 -15.49 13.54
CA LYS A 233 -12.18 -15.96 12.18
C LYS A 233 -12.50 -17.45 12.14
N ARG A 234 -12.31 -18.17 13.24
CA ARG A 234 -12.66 -19.59 13.35
C ARG A 234 -14.18 -19.74 13.50
N ASP A 235 -14.66 -20.97 13.36
CA ASP A 235 -16.06 -21.31 13.64
C ASP A 235 -16.24 -21.45 15.16
N LEU A 236 -16.27 -20.28 15.82
CA LEU A 236 -16.18 -20.14 17.27
C LEU A 236 -17.56 -20.08 17.91
N TYR A 237 -17.75 -20.79 19.02
CA TYR A 237 -18.99 -20.81 19.79
C TYR A 237 -18.72 -20.46 21.24
N ILE A 238 -19.68 -19.78 21.87
CA ILE A 238 -19.76 -19.72 23.32
C ILE A 238 -20.67 -20.85 23.82
N VAL A 239 -20.15 -21.66 24.74
CA VAL A 239 -20.83 -22.83 25.29
C VAL A 239 -21.11 -22.59 26.78
N ALA A 240 -22.31 -22.92 27.22
CA ALA A 240 -22.73 -22.88 28.62
C ALA A 240 -23.12 -24.28 29.12
N HIS A 241 -22.35 -24.84 30.06
CA HIS A 241 -22.72 -26.09 30.76
C HIS A 241 -23.42 -25.77 32.07
N VAL A 242 -24.58 -26.40 32.30
CA VAL A 242 -25.36 -26.28 33.55
C VAL A 242 -25.23 -27.58 34.33
N ILE A 243 -24.62 -27.49 35.52
CA ILE A 243 -24.44 -28.60 36.45
C ILE A 243 -25.28 -28.32 37.70
N ARG A 244 -26.24 -29.18 38.03
CA ARG A 244 -27.06 -29.02 39.24
C ARG A 244 -26.35 -29.65 40.45
N THR A 245 -26.58 -29.10 41.64
CA THR A 245 -26.08 -29.62 42.90
C THR A 245 -27.25 -29.97 43.83
N GLY A 246 -27.49 -31.26 44.02
CA GLY A 246 -28.63 -31.72 44.80
C GLY A 246 -28.74 -33.24 44.89
N ARG A 247 -29.95 -33.79 44.80
CA ARG A 247 -30.20 -35.23 44.93
C ARG A 247 -29.69 -36.01 43.71
N MET A 248 -29.46 -37.31 43.89
CA MET A 248 -29.09 -38.17 42.77
C MET A 248 -30.18 -38.14 41.68
N LEU A 249 -31.48 -38.26 42.01
CA LEU A 249 -32.59 -38.21 41.05
C LEU A 249 -33.58 -37.08 41.39
N LEU A 250 -34.18 -36.46 40.36
CA LEU A 250 -35.14 -35.35 40.52
C LEU A 250 -36.56 -35.80 40.94
N ASN A 251 -36.89 -37.10 40.81
CA ASN A 251 -38.23 -37.67 41.07
C ASN A 251 -38.38 -38.27 42.47
N ASP A 252 -38.27 -37.46 43.53
CA ASP A 252 -38.66 -37.91 44.87
C ASP A 252 -39.63 -36.88 45.49
N SER A 253 -40.86 -37.31 45.76
CA SER A 253 -41.99 -36.58 46.38
C SER A 253 -41.72 -36.00 47.79
N LYS A 254 -40.46 -35.95 48.22
CA LYS A 254 -40.01 -35.52 49.54
C LYS A 254 -39.64 -34.04 49.54
N LYS A 255 -40.42 -33.22 50.23
CA LYS A 255 -40.11 -31.81 50.51
C LYS A 255 -39.04 -31.71 51.61
N GLY A 256 -37.84 -31.19 51.29
CA GLY A 256 -36.75 -30.93 52.24
C GLY A 256 -35.35 -30.96 51.60
N PRO A 257 -34.33 -30.28 52.17
CA PRO A 257 -32.96 -30.30 51.64
C PRO A 257 -32.35 -31.71 51.75
N PRO A 258 -31.58 -32.16 50.75
CA PRO A 258 -30.94 -33.48 50.78
C PRO A 258 -29.82 -33.57 51.82
N HIS A 259 -29.66 -34.74 52.47
CA HIS A 259 -28.59 -34.98 53.44
C HIS A 259 -27.21 -35.16 52.78
N VAL A 260 -27.18 -35.62 51.52
CA VAL A 260 -25.98 -35.73 50.71
C VAL A 260 -26.25 -35.08 49.35
N GLN A 261 -25.35 -34.18 48.93
CA GLN A 261 -25.46 -33.47 47.66
C GLN A 261 -24.46 -34.04 46.63
N TYR A 262 -24.91 -34.12 45.37
CA TYR A 262 -24.14 -34.56 44.22
C TYR A 262 -24.19 -33.49 43.13
N ARG A 263 -23.04 -33.23 42.50
CA ARG A 263 -22.96 -32.46 41.25
C ARG A 263 -23.42 -33.38 40.12
N ARG A 264 -24.39 -32.96 39.31
CA ARG A 264 -24.93 -33.73 38.19
C ARG A 264 -25.13 -32.87 36.95
N PRO A 265 -24.86 -33.39 35.74
CA PRO A 265 -25.12 -32.66 34.53
C PRO A 265 -26.62 -32.42 34.36
N TYR A 266 -26.99 -31.21 33.94
CA TYR A 266 -28.38 -30.84 33.72
C TYR A 266 -28.66 -30.50 32.26
N GLY A 267 -27.88 -29.59 31.67
CA GLY A 267 -28.09 -29.17 30.29
C GLY A 267 -26.94 -28.35 29.72
N CYS A 268 -26.99 -28.11 28.41
CA CYS A 268 -25.99 -27.36 27.66
C CYS A 268 -26.67 -26.32 26.76
N ALA A 269 -26.08 -25.14 26.62
CA ALA A 269 -26.47 -24.14 25.63
C ALA A 269 -25.26 -23.74 24.78
N VAL A 270 -25.51 -23.37 23.52
CA VAL A 270 -24.47 -22.93 22.57
C VAL A 270 -24.97 -21.72 21.79
N LEU A 271 -24.06 -20.79 21.48
CA LEU A 271 -24.32 -19.63 20.63
C LEU A 271 -23.13 -19.42 19.69
N ALA A 272 -23.40 -19.27 18.39
CA ALA A 272 -22.36 -19.03 17.40
C ALA A 272 -21.84 -17.59 17.48
N MET A 273 -20.53 -17.42 17.52
CA MET A 273 -19.93 -16.08 17.58
C MET A 273 -20.11 -15.29 16.28
N SER A 274 -20.30 -15.97 15.13
CA SER A 274 -20.68 -15.32 13.87
C SER A 274 -21.95 -14.49 14.02
N ASP A 275 -22.96 -15.03 14.71
CA ASP A 275 -24.25 -14.37 14.90
C ASP A 275 -24.12 -13.15 15.82
N VAL A 276 -23.23 -13.25 16.81
CA VAL A 276 -22.88 -12.15 17.71
C VAL A 276 -22.19 -11.02 16.94
N PHE A 277 -21.18 -11.34 16.13
CA PHE A 277 -20.42 -10.34 15.37
C PHE A 277 -21.22 -9.68 14.26
N HIS A 278 -22.20 -10.37 13.65
CA HIS A 278 -23.14 -9.76 12.71
C HIS A 278 -24.10 -8.76 13.39
N THR A 279 -24.43 -8.99 14.66
CA THR A 279 -25.41 -8.18 15.39
C THR A 279 -24.78 -6.96 16.06
N ILE A 280 -23.50 -7.04 16.47
CA ILE A 280 -22.75 -5.92 17.07
C ILE A 280 -22.14 -5.07 15.94
N THR A 281 -22.83 -3.98 15.57
CA THR A 281 -22.42 -3.05 14.51
C THR A 281 -21.39 -2.02 14.96
N ASP A 282 -21.36 -1.68 16.25
CA ASP A 282 -20.36 -0.81 16.88
C ASP A 282 -19.63 -1.60 17.99
N LEU A 283 -18.30 -1.54 18.02
CA LEU A 283 -17.45 -2.29 18.95
C LEU A 283 -17.67 -1.91 20.42
N LYS A 284 -18.32 -0.78 20.70
CA LYS A 284 -18.64 -0.36 22.07
C LYS A 284 -20.05 -0.77 22.53
N GLU A 285 -20.86 -1.40 21.69
CA GLU A 285 -22.25 -1.75 22.01
C GLU A 285 -22.35 -3.10 22.75
N GLU A 286 -22.91 -3.10 23.97
CA GLU A 286 -23.31 -4.32 24.69
C GLU A 286 -24.70 -4.77 24.22
N LYS A 287 -24.84 -6.03 23.77
CA LYS A 287 -26.13 -6.59 23.30
C LYS A 287 -26.53 -7.85 24.05
N ASP A 288 -27.83 -8.00 24.27
CA ASP A 288 -28.44 -9.15 24.94
C ASP A 288 -28.72 -10.30 23.96
N PHE A 289 -28.42 -11.52 24.38
CA PHE A 289 -28.64 -12.77 23.65
C PHE A 289 -29.32 -13.80 24.55
N VAL A 290 -30.25 -14.57 23.98
CA VAL A 290 -30.98 -15.64 24.68
C VAL A 290 -30.44 -17.00 24.25
N LEU A 291 -29.80 -17.71 25.17
CA LEU A 291 -29.25 -19.04 24.96
C LEU A 291 -30.26 -20.11 25.41
N LYS A 292 -30.71 -20.93 24.45
CA LYS A 292 -31.60 -22.06 24.74
C LYS A 292 -30.82 -23.19 25.43
N VAL A 293 -31.29 -23.61 26.61
CA VAL A 293 -30.69 -24.71 27.37
C VAL A 293 -31.33 -26.02 26.96
N TYR A 294 -30.53 -26.92 26.38
CA TYR A 294 -30.92 -28.27 25.99
C TYR A 294 -30.65 -29.22 27.16
N THR A 295 -31.70 -29.87 27.67
CA THR A 295 -31.59 -30.80 28.80
C THR A 295 -30.92 -32.11 28.38
N CYS A 296 -30.08 -32.65 29.24
CA CYS A 296 -29.39 -33.92 28.99
C CYS A 296 -30.32 -35.10 29.32
N ASN A 297 -30.84 -35.78 28.29
CA ASN A 297 -31.69 -36.97 28.46
C ASN A 297 -30.87 -38.28 28.60
N ASN A 298 -29.62 -38.28 28.12
CA ASN A 298 -28.69 -39.41 28.21
C ASN A 298 -27.32 -38.91 28.68
N GLU A 299 -27.03 -39.11 29.97
CA GLU A 299 -25.78 -38.63 30.58
C GLU A 299 -24.52 -39.30 30.01
N ASN A 300 -24.63 -40.47 29.37
CA ASN A 300 -23.49 -41.17 28.77
C ASN A 300 -22.88 -40.42 27.57
N GLU A 301 -23.65 -39.54 26.92
CA GLU A 301 -23.21 -38.71 25.79
C GLU A 301 -22.81 -37.29 26.25
N TRP A 302 -22.75 -37.00 27.56
CA TRP A 302 -22.48 -35.67 28.09
C TRP A 302 -21.19 -35.04 27.55
N TYR A 303 -20.12 -35.81 27.43
CA TYR A 303 -18.83 -35.34 26.93
C TYR A 303 -18.87 -34.73 25.51
N GLN A 304 -19.88 -35.08 24.70
CA GLN A 304 -20.10 -34.60 23.33
C GLN A 304 -21.35 -33.73 23.16
N ILE A 305 -22.01 -33.33 24.26
CA ILE A 305 -23.31 -32.65 24.20
C ILE A 305 -23.26 -31.35 23.39
N GLN A 306 -22.22 -30.53 23.56
CA GLN A 306 -22.05 -29.28 22.81
C GLN A 306 -21.92 -29.51 21.31
N GLU A 307 -21.18 -30.54 20.87
CA GLU A 307 -21.01 -30.85 19.45
C GLU A 307 -22.30 -31.36 18.82
N ASN A 308 -23.03 -32.21 19.55
CA ASN A 308 -24.31 -32.75 19.11
C ASN A 308 -25.34 -31.62 18.90
N ILE A 309 -25.37 -30.63 19.80
CA ILE A 309 -26.23 -29.46 19.66
C ILE A 309 -25.80 -28.60 18.47
N ILE A 310 -24.51 -28.29 18.32
CA ILE A 310 -23.98 -27.46 17.22
C ILE A 310 -24.26 -28.10 15.86
N ARG A 311 -24.03 -29.42 15.71
CA ARG A 311 -24.27 -30.16 14.46
C ARG A 311 -25.74 -30.47 14.16
N LYS A 312 -26.67 -30.05 15.03
CA LYS A 312 -28.11 -30.28 14.90
C LYS A 312 -28.44 -31.75 14.63
N SER A 313 -27.84 -32.68 15.36
CA SER A 313 -28.16 -34.12 15.27
C SER A 313 -29.56 -34.40 15.85
N ASN A 314 -30.58 -34.03 15.08
CA ASN A 314 -32.00 -34.05 15.43
C ASN A 314 -32.49 -35.48 15.70
N THR A 315 -32.82 -35.76 16.98
CA THR A 315 -33.86 -36.70 17.48
C THR A 315 -33.76 -36.94 19.00
N LYS A 316 -32.61 -36.71 19.64
CA LYS A 316 -32.38 -37.09 21.07
C LYS A 316 -32.48 -35.95 22.09
N TYR A 317 -32.34 -34.69 21.68
CA TYR A 317 -32.26 -33.53 22.57
C TYR A 317 -33.39 -32.54 22.28
N SER A 318 -34.43 -32.51 23.12
CA SER A 318 -35.56 -31.59 22.96
C SER A 318 -35.32 -30.31 23.76
N ALA A 319 -35.28 -29.15 23.11
CA ALA A 319 -35.45 -27.87 23.79
C ALA A 319 -36.94 -27.67 24.15
N PRO A 320 -37.28 -27.15 25.34
CA PRO A 320 -38.66 -26.80 25.68
C PRO A 320 -39.27 -25.80 24.68
N SER A 321 -40.58 -25.86 24.45
CA SER A 321 -41.32 -25.09 23.42
C SER A 321 -41.51 -23.59 23.74
N THR A 322 -40.94 -23.08 24.83
CA THR A 322 -41.17 -21.71 25.35
C THR A 322 -39.83 -20.96 25.49
N ASN A 323 -39.86 -19.62 25.41
CA ASN A 323 -38.71 -18.70 25.46
C ASN A 323 -37.96 -18.68 26.82
N TYR A 324 -37.59 -19.84 27.36
CA TYR A 324 -36.84 -19.98 28.60
C TYR A 324 -35.37 -20.34 28.30
N GLY A 325 -34.42 -19.62 28.89
CA GLY A 325 -33.00 -19.79 28.60
C GLY A 325 -32.08 -18.98 29.52
N LEU A 326 -30.79 -19.00 29.20
CA LEU A 326 -29.80 -18.10 29.79
C LEU A 326 -29.82 -16.78 29.01
N ILE A 327 -30.09 -15.67 29.68
CA ILE A 327 -29.97 -14.34 29.08
C ILE A 327 -28.59 -13.79 29.44
N ILE A 328 -27.73 -13.65 28.44
CA ILE A 328 -26.41 -13.06 28.59
C ILE A 328 -26.32 -11.79 27.76
N SER A 329 -25.48 -10.86 28.17
CA SER A 329 -25.04 -9.77 27.30
C SER A 329 -23.59 -9.98 26.88
N LEU A 330 -23.29 -9.60 25.63
CA LEU A 330 -21.96 -9.73 25.03
C LEU A 330 -21.51 -8.38 24.46
N GLN A 331 -20.21 -8.10 24.58
CA GLN A 331 -19.56 -6.91 24.01
C GLN A 331 -18.15 -7.29 23.55
N LEU A 332 -17.75 -6.86 22.33
CA LEU A 332 -16.43 -7.16 21.77
C LEU A 332 -15.50 -5.94 21.86
N LEU A 333 -14.47 -6.02 22.71
CA LEU A 333 -13.49 -4.97 22.93
C LEU A 333 -12.20 -5.26 22.15
N ARG A 334 -11.53 -4.21 21.65
CA ARG A 334 -10.29 -4.32 20.87
C ARG A 334 -9.20 -3.42 21.45
N GLY A 335 -7.97 -3.91 21.50
CA GLY A 335 -6.80 -3.17 21.99
C GLY A 335 -6.13 -3.81 23.21
N GLU A 336 -5.14 -3.12 23.77
CA GLU A 336 -4.42 -3.58 24.96
C GLU A 336 -5.31 -3.56 26.21
N LEU A 337 -5.15 -4.56 27.07
CA LEU A 337 -6.00 -4.74 28.25
C LEU A 337 -5.92 -3.54 29.22
N GLU A 338 -4.74 -2.97 29.43
CA GLU A 338 -4.55 -1.79 30.31
C GLU A 338 -5.18 -0.52 29.75
N GLN A 339 -5.20 -0.35 28.42
CA GLN A 339 -5.93 0.74 27.78
C GLN A 339 -7.44 0.55 27.91
N ILE A 340 -7.93 -0.66 27.61
CA ILE A 340 -9.35 -1.00 27.73
C ILE A 340 -9.83 -0.82 29.18
N ARG A 341 -9.01 -1.19 30.16
CA ARG A 341 -9.29 -0.99 31.59
C ARG A 341 -9.43 0.49 31.94
N ARG A 342 -8.57 1.36 31.38
CA ARG A 342 -8.64 2.82 31.58
C ARG A 342 -9.86 3.44 30.91
N GLU A 343 -10.25 2.96 29.72
CA GLU A 343 -11.39 3.48 28.96
C GLU A 343 -12.74 2.98 29.49
N ASN A 344 -12.79 1.83 30.17
CA ASN A 344 -14.02 1.17 30.64
C ASN A 344 -14.06 0.99 32.16
N GLN A 345 -13.62 2.00 32.93
CA GLN A 345 -13.49 1.89 34.40
C GLN A 345 -14.77 1.39 35.10
N ALA A 346 -15.96 1.77 34.62
CA ALA A 346 -17.23 1.32 35.20
C ALA A 346 -17.45 -0.21 35.10
N VAL A 347 -16.92 -0.86 34.07
CA VAL A 347 -16.99 -2.32 33.88
C VAL A 347 -15.93 -3.04 34.71
N PHE A 348 -14.72 -2.47 34.78
CA PHE A 348 -13.59 -3.06 35.53
C PHE A 348 -13.62 -2.80 37.04
N ASN A 349 -14.43 -1.85 37.52
CA ASN A 349 -14.67 -1.61 38.95
C ASN A 349 -15.70 -2.58 39.55
N ARG A 350 -16.46 -3.30 38.72
CA ARG A 350 -17.22 -4.49 39.13
C ARG A 350 -16.21 -5.63 39.36
N ALA A 351 -16.54 -6.64 40.17
CA ALA A 351 -15.67 -7.79 40.43
C ALA A 351 -15.53 -8.71 39.19
N LEU A 352 -15.01 -8.15 38.09
CA LEU A 352 -14.86 -8.74 36.77
C LEU A 352 -13.87 -9.89 36.81
N ALA A 353 -14.33 -11.07 36.38
CA ALA A 353 -13.46 -12.23 36.24
C ALA A 353 -12.66 -12.16 34.93
N LEU A 354 -11.34 -12.33 34.98
CA LEU A 354 -10.52 -12.48 33.77
C LEU A 354 -10.45 -13.96 33.39
N THR A 355 -10.84 -14.29 32.16
CA THR A 355 -10.88 -15.66 31.65
C THR A 355 -9.91 -15.76 30.47
N ARG A 356 -8.74 -16.37 30.68
CA ARG A 356 -7.68 -16.35 29.67
C ARG A 356 -7.91 -17.39 28.58
N LYS A 357 -7.27 -17.19 27.43
CA LYS A 357 -7.12 -18.21 26.39
C LYS A 357 -6.28 -19.39 26.91
N LEU A 358 -6.62 -20.62 26.49
CA LEU A 358 -5.77 -21.80 26.69
C LEU A 358 -4.61 -21.73 25.69
N GLY A 359 -3.38 -21.86 26.19
CA GLY A 359 -2.18 -21.51 25.45
C GLY A 359 -1.87 -20.01 25.51
N PHE A 360 -0.92 -19.56 24.71
CA PHE A 360 -0.41 -18.20 24.75
C PHE A 360 -1.11 -17.27 23.76
N PRO A 361 -1.12 -15.94 24.01
CA PRO A 361 -1.39 -14.95 22.98
C PRO A 361 -0.36 -15.06 21.84
N ASP A 362 -0.67 -14.44 20.69
CA ASP A 362 0.22 -14.44 19.51
C ASP A 362 1.61 -13.84 19.79
N VAL A 363 1.72 -12.99 20.83
CA VAL A 363 2.97 -12.37 21.29
C VAL A 363 3.04 -12.47 22.81
N ILE A 364 4.14 -12.97 23.34
CA ILE A 364 4.44 -13.00 24.78
C ILE A 364 5.45 -11.89 25.05
N LEU A 365 5.09 -10.91 25.88
CA LEU A 365 5.98 -9.80 26.18
C LEU A 365 7.06 -10.22 27.20
N PRO A 366 8.28 -9.64 27.12
CA PRO A 366 9.31 -9.89 28.11
C PRO A 366 8.81 -9.51 29.52
N GLY A 367 8.82 -10.48 30.44
CA GLY A 367 8.35 -10.28 31.82
C GLY A 367 6.96 -10.84 32.12
N ASP A 368 6.20 -11.29 31.13
CA ASP A 368 4.93 -12.00 31.35
C ASP A 368 5.18 -13.39 31.97
N ILE A 369 4.85 -13.51 33.27
CA ILE A 369 4.96 -14.78 34.00
C ILE A 369 3.61 -15.49 33.96
N ARG A 370 3.58 -16.70 33.40
CA ARG A 370 2.44 -17.61 33.43
C ARG A 370 2.90 -19.01 33.83
N ASN A 371 2.14 -19.67 34.71
CA ASN A 371 2.39 -21.05 35.12
C ASN A 371 1.06 -21.75 35.46
N ASP A 372 0.25 -21.97 34.44
CA ASP A 372 -1.07 -22.62 34.59
C ASP A 372 -0.99 -24.06 34.08
N LEU A 373 -1.30 -25.04 34.92
CA LEU A 373 -1.48 -26.44 34.52
C LEU A 373 -2.98 -26.74 34.46
N TYR A 374 -3.50 -27.14 33.31
CA TYR A 374 -4.87 -27.58 33.16
C TYR A 374 -4.93 -29.10 33.20
N LEU A 375 -5.82 -29.66 34.03
CA LEU A 375 -6.07 -31.09 34.13
C LEU A 375 -7.50 -31.37 33.69
N THR A 376 -7.67 -32.27 32.73
CA THR A 376 -8.98 -32.75 32.29
C THR A 376 -9.20 -34.17 32.79
N LEU A 377 -10.27 -34.39 33.56
CA LEU A 377 -10.72 -35.74 33.87
C LEU A 377 -11.43 -36.29 32.62
N GLU A 378 -10.78 -37.17 31.86
CA GLU A 378 -11.34 -37.63 30.59
C GLU A 378 -12.39 -38.72 30.80
N ARG A 379 -11.94 -39.90 31.22
CA ARG A 379 -12.76 -41.10 31.35
C ARG A 379 -12.17 -42.08 32.35
N GLY A 380 -12.98 -43.02 32.83
CA GLY A 380 -12.50 -44.17 33.59
C GLY A 380 -13.27 -45.42 33.25
N GLU A 381 -12.68 -46.58 33.51
CA GLU A 381 -13.29 -47.89 33.35
C GLU A 381 -13.22 -48.63 34.68
N PHE A 382 -14.39 -48.95 35.26
CA PHE A 382 -14.50 -49.52 36.59
C PHE A 382 -15.34 -50.79 36.61
N GLU A 383 -14.97 -51.73 37.47
CA GLU A 383 -15.75 -52.94 37.63
C GLU A 383 -17.00 -52.70 38.46
N ARG A 384 -18.06 -53.44 38.12
CA ARG A 384 -19.32 -53.42 38.86
C ARG A 384 -19.20 -53.97 40.29
N GLY A 385 -18.18 -54.80 40.57
CA GLY A 385 -17.82 -55.27 41.91
C GLY A 385 -18.97 -55.92 42.66
N GLY A 386 -19.56 -56.98 42.09
CA GLY A 386 -20.62 -57.79 42.72
C GLY A 386 -22.02 -57.15 42.82
N LYS A 387 -22.23 -55.90 42.38
CA LYS A 387 -23.54 -55.21 42.45
C LYS A 387 -24.52 -55.63 41.36
N SER A 388 -25.83 -55.41 41.55
CA SER A 388 -26.89 -55.63 40.55
C SER A 388 -27.04 -54.51 39.51
N VAL A 389 -26.42 -53.34 39.75
CA VAL A 389 -26.42 -52.16 38.86
C VAL A 389 -25.02 -51.56 38.81
N GLN A 390 -24.75 -50.75 37.78
CA GLN A 390 -23.47 -50.03 37.65
C GLN A 390 -23.26 -49.02 38.79
N LYS A 391 -22.02 -48.70 39.13
CA LYS A 391 -21.65 -47.74 40.17
C LYS A 391 -21.95 -46.30 39.71
N ASN A 392 -22.31 -45.44 40.64
CA ASN A 392 -22.24 -43.98 40.46
C ASN A 392 -20.88 -43.55 41.02
N ILE A 393 -20.03 -42.93 40.20
CA ILE A 393 -18.62 -42.70 40.52
C ILE A 393 -18.37 -41.19 40.64
N GLU A 394 -17.83 -40.78 41.79
CA GLU A 394 -17.29 -39.44 42.05
C GLU A 394 -15.78 -39.54 42.17
N VAL A 395 -15.07 -38.64 41.48
CA VAL A 395 -13.62 -38.49 41.60
C VAL A 395 -13.32 -37.30 42.49
N THR A 396 -12.49 -37.52 43.50
CA THR A 396 -11.96 -36.45 44.35
C THR A 396 -10.49 -36.20 44.01
N LEU A 397 -10.15 -34.98 43.63
CA LEU A 397 -8.78 -34.57 43.29
C LEU A 397 -8.15 -33.79 44.44
N TYR A 398 -6.93 -34.17 44.77
CA TYR A 398 -6.03 -33.44 45.67
C TYR A 398 -4.73 -33.11 44.95
N VAL A 399 -4.23 -31.89 45.18
CA VAL A 399 -2.86 -31.50 44.84
C VAL A 399 -2.04 -31.58 46.12
N LEU A 400 -1.06 -32.47 46.16
CA LEU A 400 -0.28 -32.78 47.36
C LEU A 400 1.18 -32.41 47.13
N TYR A 401 1.85 -31.96 48.19
CA TYR A 401 3.30 -31.79 48.21
C TYR A 401 4.00 -33.01 48.79
N ALA A 402 5.33 -33.08 48.64
CA ALA A 402 6.17 -34.22 49.00
C ALA A 402 6.11 -34.63 50.49
N ASP A 403 5.62 -33.75 51.36
CA ASP A 403 5.52 -33.93 52.81
C ASP A 403 4.23 -34.60 53.29
N GLY A 404 3.18 -34.67 52.45
CA GLY A 404 1.85 -35.02 52.97
C GLY A 404 0.77 -34.03 52.60
N ASP A 405 1.15 -32.76 52.52
CA ASP A 405 0.22 -31.65 52.73
C ASP A 405 -0.55 -31.32 51.45
N THR A 406 -1.84 -31.08 51.62
CA THR A 406 -2.69 -30.57 50.54
C THR A 406 -2.35 -29.11 50.29
N LEU A 407 -1.92 -28.80 49.06
CA LEU A 407 -1.69 -27.42 48.65
C LEU A 407 -3.03 -26.68 48.64
N LYS A 408 -3.14 -25.67 49.52
CA LYS A 408 -4.37 -24.90 49.69
C LYS A 408 -4.64 -24.03 48.47
N ASP A 409 -5.91 -23.90 48.10
CA ASP A 409 -6.37 -22.98 47.05
C ASP A 409 -5.66 -23.17 45.68
N CYS A 410 -5.26 -24.40 45.37
CA CYS A 410 -4.54 -24.79 44.16
C CYS A 410 -5.41 -25.50 43.10
N ILE A 411 -6.74 -25.41 43.22
CA ILE A 411 -7.67 -25.94 42.21
C ILE A 411 -8.72 -24.88 41.87
N SER A 412 -8.86 -24.57 40.57
CA SER A 412 -9.81 -23.60 40.04
C SER A 412 -10.76 -24.29 39.06
N LEU A 413 -12.06 -24.26 39.37
CA LEU A 413 -13.13 -24.79 38.51
C LEU A 413 -13.51 -23.85 37.37
N GLY A 414 -13.16 -22.57 37.51
CA GLY A 414 -13.39 -21.52 36.53
C GLY A 414 -13.16 -20.15 37.17
N SER A 415 -12.92 -19.14 36.34
CA SER A 415 -12.87 -17.74 36.75
C SER A 415 -14.22 -17.30 37.36
N GLY A 416 -14.22 -16.32 38.27
CA GLY A 416 -15.44 -15.82 38.94
C GLY A 416 -15.68 -16.38 40.34
N GLU A 417 -15.18 -17.58 40.62
CA GLU A 417 -15.17 -18.19 41.96
C GLU A 417 -13.73 -18.34 42.49
N PRO A 418 -13.53 -18.30 43.82
CA PRO A 418 -12.19 -18.51 44.40
C PRO A 418 -11.73 -19.96 44.23
N ASN A 419 -10.41 -20.15 44.24
CA ASN A 419 -9.80 -21.48 44.20
C ASN A 419 -10.17 -22.30 45.45
N THR A 420 -10.07 -23.63 45.34
CA THR A 420 -10.31 -24.59 46.41
C THR A 420 -9.12 -25.54 46.57
N SER A 421 -9.04 -26.20 47.73
CA SER A 421 -7.99 -27.20 48.04
C SER A 421 -8.37 -28.62 47.63
N GLU A 422 -9.65 -28.86 47.37
CA GLU A 422 -10.21 -30.15 46.95
C GLU A 422 -11.18 -29.90 45.80
N TYR A 423 -11.21 -30.81 44.83
CA TYR A 423 -12.20 -30.82 43.77
C TYR A 423 -12.95 -32.15 43.72
N ARG A 424 -14.25 -32.09 43.44
CA ARG A 424 -15.14 -33.25 43.28
C ARG A 424 -15.83 -33.18 41.93
N SER A 425 -15.66 -34.22 41.11
CA SER A 425 -16.32 -34.32 39.80
C SER A 425 -17.84 -34.37 39.92
N PHE A 426 -18.55 -34.07 38.84
CA PHE A 426 -19.95 -34.51 38.76
C PHE A 426 -20.06 -36.05 38.65
N VAL A 427 -21.25 -36.57 38.92
CA VAL A 427 -21.54 -38.00 38.96
C VAL A 427 -22.50 -38.37 37.83
N LEU A 428 -22.10 -39.32 36.99
CA LEU A 428 -22.95 -39.90 35.96
C LEU A 428 -23.76 -41.07 36.54
N TYR A 429 -25.07 -41.07 36.32
CA TYR A 429 -25.98 -42.06 36.90
C TYR A 429 -25.78 -43.45 36.30
N HIS A 430 -25.51 -44.43 37.15
CA HIS A 430 -25.28 -45.83 36.81
C HIS A 430 -24.35 -46.01 35.60
N ASN A 431 -23.15 -45.42 35.68
CA ASN A 431 -22.14 -45.52 34.64
C ASN A 431 -20.80 -46.02 35.20
N ASN A 432 -20.42 -47.24 34.81
CA ASN A 432 -19.12 -47.85 35.15
C ASN A 432 -17.97 -47.40 34.23
N SER A 433 -18.29 -46.79 33.09
CA SER A 433 -17.34 -46.23 32.14
C SER A 433 -17.58 -44.72 31.97
N PRO A 434 -17.55 -43.92 33.06
CA PRO A 434 -17.87 -42.50 33.01
C PRO A 434 -16.90 -41.74 32.12
N ARG A 435 -17.44 -40.83 31.30
CA ARG A 435 -16.68 -39.84 30.52
C ARG A 435 -17.06 -38.45 31.02
N TRP A 436 -16.19 -37.85 31.83
CA TRP A 436 -16.45 -36.55 32.43
C TRP A 436 -16.13 -35.41 31.46
N SER A 437 -14.96 -35.47 30.83
CA SER A 437 -14.38 -34.34 30.07
C SER A 437 -14.46 -33.02 30.86
N GLU A 438 -14.21 -33.09 32.17
CA GLU A 438 -14.27 -31.95 33.08
C GLU A 438 -12.85 -31.43 33.32
N MET A 439 -12.55 -30.25 32.75
CA MET A 439 -11.28 -29.53 32.94
C MET A 439 -11.29 -28.67 34.19
N VAL A 440 -10.18 -28.70 34.95
CA VAL A 440 -9.86 -27.82 36.08
C VAL A 440 -8.48 -27.18 35.88
N LYS A 441 -8.28 -25.97 36.39
CA LYS A 441 -6.98 -25.29 36.41
C LYS A 441 -6.29 -25.53 37.75
N LEU A 442 -4.99 -25.80 37.71
CA LEU A 442 -4.12 -26.04 38.86
C LEU A 442 -3.05 -24.93 38.92
N PRO A 443 -3.33 -23.78 39.57
CA PRO A 443 -2.39 -22.67 39.69
C PRO A 443 -1.33 -22.96 40.77
N ILE A 444 -0.44 -23.92 40.49
CA ILE A 444 0.59 -24.38 41.43
C ILE A 444 1.78 -23.41 41.40
N PRO A 445 2.26 -22.91 42.57
CA PRO A 445 3.45 -22.10 42.64
C PRO A 445 4.68 -22.82 42.06
N ILE A 446 5.48 -22.11 41.25
CA ILE A 446 6.62 -22.69 40.51
C ILE A 446 7.62 -23.37 41.46
N ASP A 447 7.88 -22.76 42.61
CA ASP A 447 8.79 -23.26 43.66
C ASP A 447 8.29 -24.55 44.33
N ARG A 448 6.97 -24.78 44.32
CA ARG A 448 6.33 -25.98 44.88
C ARG A 448 5.96 -27.01 43.81
N PHE A 449 6.16 -26.70 42.53
CA PHE A 449 5.83 -27.61 41.44
C PHE A 449 6.68 -28.89 41.49
N ARG A 450 7.99 -28.74 41.72
CA ARG A 450 8.90 -29.86 41.95
C ARG A 450 8.56 -30.54 43.29
N GLY A 451 8.25 -31.83 43.23
CA GLY A 451 7.85 -32.62 44.41
C GLY A 451 6.33 -32.62 44.68
N SER A 452 5.53 -31.91 43.87
CA SER A 452 4.08 -32.04 43.91
C SER A 452 3.57 -33.19 43.04
N HIS A 453 2.45 -33.78 43.44
CA HIS A 453 1.75 -34.82 42.70
C HIS A 453 0.23 -34.70 42.85
N LEU A 454 -0.48 -35.34 41.93
CA LEU A 454 -1.94 -35.42 41.95
C LEU A 454 -2.37 -36.74 42.57
N ARG A 455 -3.36 -36.72 43.47
CA ARG A 455 -4.04 -37.92 43.96
C ARG A 455 -5.53 -37.84 43.63
N LEU A 456 -6.03 -38.87 42.97
CA LEU A 456 -7.42 -38.99 42.52
C LEU A 456 -8.08 -40.16 43.23
N GLU A 457 -9.06 -39.89 44.07
CA GLU A 457 -9.77 -40.89 44.85
C GLU A 457 -11.14 -41.19 44.25
N PHE A 458 -11.48 -42.48 44.11
CA PHE A 458 -12.73 -42.94 43.50
C PHE A 458 -13.73 -43.37 44.57
N ARG A 459 -14.85 -42.66 44.66
CA ARG A 459 -15.94 -42.93 45.61
C ARG A 459 -17.20 -43.38 44.90
N HIS A 460 -17.86 -44.38 45.46
CA HIS A 460 -19.19 -44.78 45.02
C HIS A 460 -20.28 -43.97 45.75
N CYS A 461 -21.14 -43.31 44.98
CA CYS A 461 -22.28 -42.56 45.49
C CYS A 461 -23.56 -43.40 45.52
N SER A 462 -24.15 -43.55 46.70
CA SER A 462 -25.44 -44.24 46.87
C SER A 462 -26.59 -43.46 46.23
N THR A 463 -27.62 -44.17 45.75
CA THR A 463 -28.89 -43.56 45.33
C THR A 463 -29.84 -43.32 46.51
N LYS A 464 -29.53 -43.85 47.70
CA LYS A 464 -30.30 -43.65 48.92
C LYS A 464 -29.98 -42.29 49.55
N ASP A 465 -31.02 -41.57 49.96
CA ASP A 465 -30.97 -40.22 50.56
C ASP A 465 -30.11 -40.14 51.85
N LYS A 466 -29.98 -41.24 52.59
CA LYS A 466 -29.10 -41.39 53.78
C LYS A 466 -27.84 -42.26 53.50
N GLY A 467 -27.47 -42.46 52.24
CA GLY A 467 -26.35 -43.31 51.88
C GLY A 467 -25.01 -42.57 51.92
N GLU A 468 -23.98 -43.21 52.47
CA GLU A 468 -22.60 -42.68 52.51
C GLU A 468 -21.87 -42.82 51.16
N LYS A 469 -20.85 -41.99 50.95
CA LYS A 469 -19.94 -42.07 49.80
C LYS A 469 -18.77 -42.99 50.16
N LYS A 470 -18.70 -44.17 49.56
CA LYS A 470 -17.68 -45.18 49.92
C LYS A 470 -16.47 -45.14 49.00
N LEU A 471 -15.28 -44.94 49.56
CA LEU A 471 -14.00 -45.06 48.85
C LEU A 471 -13.76 -46.51 48.43
N PHE A 472 -13.29 -46.74 47.20
CA PHE A 472 -12.98 -48.10 46.72
C PHE A 472 -11.67 -48.21 45.93
N GLY A 473 -11.04 -47.09 45.59
CA GLY A 473 -9.78 -47.05 44.88
C GLY A 473 -9.25 -45.65 44.70
N PHE A 474 -8.00 -45.54 44.25
CA PHE A 474 -7.35 -44.29 43.92
C PHE A 474 -6.36 -44.44 42.75
N ALA A 475 -5.98 -43.33 42.15
CA ALA A 475 -4.89 -43.20 41.19
C ALA A 475 -4.04 -41.97 41.60
N PHE A 476 -2.81 -41.88 41.10
CA PHE A 476 -1.96 -40.71 41.34
C PHE A 476 -1.02 -40.48 40.15
N THR A 477 -0.40 -39.30 40.06
CA THR A 477 0.69 -39.03 39.10
C THR A 477 1.57 -37.87 39.58
N PRO A 478 2.91 -37.99 39.57
CA PRO A 478 3.82 -36.86 39.82
C PRO A 478 3.71 -35.78 38.75
N LEU A 479 3.91 -34.51 39.12
CA LEU A 479 3.84 -33.40 38.15
C LEU A 479 5.14 -33.17 37.37
N MET A 480 6.26 -33.73 37.85
CA MET A 480 7.58 -33.58 37.24
C MET A 480 8.22 -34.97 37.13
N ARG A 481 8.82 -35.24 35.97
CA ARG A 481 9.53 -36.49 35.67
C ARG A 481 10.92 -36.49 36.32
N GLU A 482 11.57 -37.66 36.32
CA GLU A 482 12.93 -37.82 36.86
C GLU A 482 13.98 -36.99 36.12
N ASP A 483 13.79 -36.75 34.82
CA ASP A 483 14.67 -35.91 33.98
C ASP A 483 14.53 -34.41 34.24
N GLY A 484 13.62 -34.01 35.14
CA GLY A 484 13.36 -32.62 35.48
C GLY A 484 12.33 -31.92 34.59
N THR A 485 11.86 -32.55 33.52
CA THR A 485 10.78 -32.01 32.71
C THR A 485 9.44 -32.17 33.40
N THR A 486 8.50 -31.30 33.05
CA THR A 486 7.12 -31.40 33.54
C THR A 486 6.36 -32.53 32.85
N LEU A 487 5.26 -32.96 33.47
CA LEU A 487 4.32 -33.91 32.86
C LEU A 487 3.87 -33.40 31.48
N SER A 488 3.97 -34.25 30.45
CA SER A 488 3.71 -33.90 29.04
C SER A 488 2.24 -33.57 28.77
N ASP A 489 2.01 -32.73 27.76
CA ASP A 489 0.68 -32.34 27.30
C ASP A 489 0.02 -33.43 26.43
N GLU A 490 -0.40 -34.52 27.08
CA GLU A 490 -1.06 -35.66 26.44
C GLU A 490 -2.11 -36.34 27.33
N SER A 491 -2.72 -37.42 26.84
CA SER A 491 -3.63 -38.27 27.62
C SER A 491 -2.83 -39.35 28.35
N HIS A 492 -2.89 -39.33 29.67
CA HIS A 492 -2.18 -40.21 30.59
C HIS A 492 -3.08 -41.33 31.07
N GLU A 493 -2.70 -42.57 30.78
CA GLU A 493 -3.36 -43.78 31.30
C GLU A 493 -2.81 -44.12 32.70
N LEU A 494 -3.61 -43.88 33.72
CA LEU A 494 -3.27 -44.11 35.13
C LEU A 494 -3.85 -45.43 35.64
N TYR A 495 -3.05 -46.10 36.46
CA TYR A 495 -3.46 -47.32 37.16
C TYR A 495 -4.36 -47.02 38.37
N VAL A 496 -5.37 -47.87 38.53
CA VAL A 496 -6.29 -47.81 39.67
C VAL A 496 -5.87 -48.80 40.75
N TYR A 497 -5.54 -48.30 41.92
CA TYR A 497 -5.19 -49.08 43.10
C TYR A 497 -6.40 -49.24 44.03
N LYS A 498 -6.65 -50.46 44.50
CA LYS A 498 -7.75 -50.75 45.44
C LYS A 498 -7.39 -50.27 46.84
N CYS A 499 -8.34 -49.63 47.53
CA CYS A 499 -8.20 -49.23 48.93
C CYS A 499 -9.55 -49.27 49.65
N ASP A 500 -9.50 -49.50 50.96
CA ASP A 500 -10.67 -49.48 51.86
C ASP A 500 -10.88 -48.07 52.44
N GLU A 501 -12.06 -47.82 53.00
CA GLU A 501 -12.44 -46.53 53.58
C GLU A 501 -11.58 -46.10 54.79
N ASN A 502 -10.91 -47.05 55.46
CA ASN A 502 -9.97 -46.82 56.54
C ASN A 502 -8.49 -46.70 56.07
N ALA A 503 -8.23 -46.70 54.76
CA ALA A 503 -6.86 -46.61 54.24
C ALA A 503 -6.21 -45.27 54.65
N THR A 504 -5.18 -45.32 55.48
CA THR A 504 -4.44 -44.13 55.92
C THR A 504 -3.41 -43.73 54.88
N PHE A 505 -3.67 -42.65 54.15
CA PHE A 505 -2.69 -42.01 53.25
C PHE A 505 -1.63 -41.17 53.99
N SER A 506 -1.42 -41.41 55.29
CA SER A 506 -0.51 -40.65 56.14
C SER A 506 0.96 -40.84 55.79
N ASN A 507 1.32 -41.97 55.17
CA ASN A 507 2.66 -42.21 54.62
C ASN A 507 2.58 -42.30 53.09
N GLN A 508 2.90 -41.19 52.42
CA GLN A 508 2.78 -41.08 50.96
C GLN A 508 3.78 -41.98 50.21
N GLY A 509 4.93 -42.28 50.82
CA GLY A 509 5.95 -43.16 50.23
C GLY A 509 5.43 -44.56 49.89
N LEU A 510 4.36 -45.00 50.57
CA LEU A 510 3.73 -46.31 50.34
C LEU A 510 3.04 -46.43 48.97
N TYR A 511 2.53 -45.33 48.41
CA TYR A 511 1.96 -45.34 47.06
C TYR A 511 2.83 -44.65 46.04
N LEU A 512 3.60 -43.61 46.40
CA LEU A 512 4.51 -42.93 45.46
C LEU A 512 5.63 -43.85 44.93
N SER A 513 5.97 -44.93 45.63
CA SER A 513 6.90 -45.95 45.16
C SER A 513 6.27 -46.95 44.18
N LEU A 514 4.96 -46.87 43.93
CA LEU A 514 4.25 -47.76 43.02
C LEU A 514 4.23 -47.15 41.60
N PRO A 515 4.19 -47.96 40.53
CA PRO A 515 4.05 -47.43 39.18
C PRO A 515 2.69 -46.74 39.00
N CYS A 516 2.66 -45.51 38.50
CA CYS A 516 1.39 -44.82 38.23
C CYS A 516 0.84 -45.11 36.83
N CYS A 517 1.71 -45.39 35.86
CA CYS A 517 1.37 -45.69 34.47
C CYS A 517 2.23 -46.84 33.90
N LYS A 518 2.04 -47.14 32.61
CA LYS A 518 2.75 -48.21 31.90
C LYS A 518 4.25 -47.94 31.73
N GLU A 519 4.65 -46.68 31.60
CA GLU A 519 6.05 -46.27 31.39
C GLU A 519 6.88 -46.55 32.66
N ASP A 520 6.37 -46.17 33.82
CA ASP A 520 7.02 -46.43 35.12
C ASP A 520 7.09 -47.94 35.44
N PHE A 521 6.10 -48.70 35.01
CA PHE A 521 6.04 -50.15 35.27
C PHE A 521 7.19 -50.90 34.59
N ASN A 522 7.61 -50.45 33.41
CA ASN A 522 8.73 -51.05 32.69
C ASN A 522 10.09 -50.71 33.32
N SER A 523 10.18 -49.56 34.01
CA SER A 523 11.39 -49.09 34.69
C SER A 523 11.64 -49.77 36.05
N CYS A 524 10.66 -50.49 36.60
CA CYS A 524 10.73 -51.17 37.90
C CYS A 524 10.38 -52.68 37.81
N PRO A 525 11.29 -53.55 37.34
CA PRO A 525 11.00 -54.98 37.14
C PRO A 525 10.93 -55.84 38.42
N ASN A 526 11.34 -55.32 39.59
CA ASN A 526 11.40 -56.06 40.86
C ASN A 526 10.53 -55.42 41.96
N LEU A 527 9.20 -55.40 41.77
CA LEU A 527 8.26 -54.95 42.81
C LEU A 527 8.17 -55.99 43.95
N PRO A 528 8.20 -55.59 45.23
CA PRO A 528 8.08 -56.50 46.37
C PRO A 528 6.71 -57.22 46.38
N ALA A 529 6.69 -58.50 46.76
CA ALA A 529 5.51 -59.38 46.66
C ALA A 529 4.31 -58.96 47.56
N ASN A 530 4.55 -58.16 48.61
CA ASN A 530 3.53 -57.61 49.49
C ASN A 530 3.49 -56.08 49.37
N LEU A 531 2.74 -55.57 48.39
CA LEU A 531 2.48 -54.14 48.24
C LEU A 531 1.34 -53.68 49.16
N PRO A 532 1.41 -52.48 49.75
CA PRO A 532 0.37 -51.93 50.63
C PRO A 532 -0.96 -51.66 49.88
N PHE A 533 -0.90 -51.47 48.57
CA PHE A 533 -2.06 -51.29 47.70
C PHE A 533 -1.95 -52.23 46.49
N GLN A 534 -3.05 -52.91 46.16
CA GLN A 534 -3.10 -53.83 45.02
C GLN A 534 -3.61 -53.11 43.76
N ARG A 535 -2.87 -53.18 42.65
CA ARG A 535 -3.29 -52.68 41.34
C ARG A 535 -4.45 -53.51 40.79
N SER A 536 -5.50 -52.85 40.31
CA SER A 536 -6.56 -53.50 39.55
C SER A 536 -6.11 -53.82 38.11
N PRO A 537 -6.20 -55.08 37.63
CA PRO A 537 -5.87 -55.41 36.25
C PRO A 537 -6.98 -55.07 35.23
N LYS A 538 -8.15 -54.61 35.71
CA LYS A 538 -9.36 -54.39 34.89
C LYS A 538 -9.97 -53.01 35.07
N GLU A 539 -9.34 -52.15 35.87
CA GLU A 539 -9.79 -50.77 36.07
C GLU A 539 -8.66 -49.82 35.70
N THR A 540 -9.00 -48.80 34.92
CA THR A 540 -8.08 -47.83 34.33
C THR A 540 -8.74 -46.46 34.32
N PHE A 541 -7.91 -45.42 34.39
CA PHE A 541 -8.40 -44.04 34.48
C PHE A 541 -7.53 -43.14 33.62
N TRP A 542 -8.14 -42.24 32.84
CA TRP A 542 -7.45 -41.35 31.93
C TRP A 542 -7.64 -39.89 32.35
N VAL A 543 -6.52 -39.17 32.38
CA VAL A 543 -6.47 -37.73 32.52
C VAL A 543 -5.70 -37.13 31.36
N SER A 544 -5.98 -35.90 30.98
CA SER A 544 -5.09 -35.15 30.08
C SER A 544 -4.64 -33.84 30.69
N THR A 545 -3.44 -33.42 30.32
CA THR A 545 -2.82 -32.20 30.82
C THR A 545 -2.49 -31.22 29.71
N ILE A 546 -2.56 -29.93 30.03
CA ILE A 546 -2.08 -28.84 29.18
C ILE A 546 -1.31 -27.86 30.06
N LEU A 547 -0.02 -27.64 29.78
CA LEU A 547 0.84 -26.73 30.51
C LEU A 547 1.00 -25.42 29.74
N CYS A 548 0.57 -24.33 30.36
CA CYS A 548 0.81 -22.97 29.89
C CYS A 548 1.82 -22.30 30.82
N SER A 549 3.11 -22.59 30.61
CA SER A 549 4.20 -22.05 31.43
C SER A 549 5.24 -21.27 30.61
N THR A 550 5.63 -20.08 31.10
CA THR A 550 6.82 -19.34 30.63
C THR A 550 8.04 -19.61 31.51
N LYS A 551 7.95 -20.57 32.45
CA LYS A 551 9.02 -20.89 33.40
C LYS A 551 9.39 -22.37 33.46
N LEU A 552 8.48 -23.27 33.07
CA LEU A 552 8.71 -24.71 33.06
C LEU A 552 8.55 -25.25 31.64
N THR A 553 9.59 -25.91 31.14
CA THR A 553 9.62 -26.52 29.80
C THR A 553 9.31 -28.01 29.87
N GLN A 554 8.73 -28.54 28.80
CA GLN A 554 8.57 -29.99 28.57
C GLN A 554 9.67 -30.56 27.66
N ASN A 555 10.50 -29.70 27.06
CA ASN A 555 11.59 -30.09 26.20
C ASN A 555 12.89 -30.30 26.99
N VAL A 556 13.42 -31.52 26.94
CA VAL A 556 14.63 -31.94 27.67
C VAL A 556 15.87 -31.15 27.25
N ASP A 557 16.08 -30.92 25.95
CA ASP A 557 17.26 -30.19 25.44
C ASP A 557 17.22 -28.71 25.84
N LEU A 558 16.04 -28.08 25.84
CA LEU A 558 15.86 -26.71 26.32
C LEU A 558 16.11 -26.61 27.83
N LEU A 559 15.60 -27.57 28.60
CA LEU A 559 15.84 -27.61 30.05
C LEU A 559 17.33 -27.78 30.35
N ALA A 560 18.01 -28.65 29.60
CA ALA A 560 19.46 -28.85 29.72
C ALA A 560 20.23 -27.56 29.41
N LEU A 561 19.79 -26.77 28.42
CA LEU A 561 20.35 -25.45 28.15
C LEU A 561 20.13 -24.48 29.31
N LEU A 562 18.89 -24.32 29.78
CA LEU A 562 18.57 -23.38 30.87
C LEU A 562 19.24 -23.78 32.20
N ASN A 563 19.47 -25.07 32.43
CA ASN A 563 20.12 -25.62 33.61
C ASN A 563 21.57 -26.10 33.34
N TRP A 564 22.24 -25.50 32.36
CA TRP A 564 23.57 -25.94 31.91
C TRP A 564 24.62 -25.99 33.03
N LYS A 565 24.49 -25.15 34.06
CA LYS A 565 25.40 -25.11 35.22
C LYS A 565 25.42 -26.41 36.01
N ALA A 566 24.35 -27.21 35.97
CA ALA A 566 24.31 -28.53 36.61
C ALA A 566 25.14 -29.59 35.85
N HIS A 567 25.34 -29.40 34.53
CA HIS A 567 26.03 -30.34 33.64
C HIS A 567 26.97 -29.60 32.65
N PRO A 568 28.02 -28.91 33.15
CA PRO A 568 28.89 -28.06 32.32
C PRO A 568 29.70 -28.82 31.26
N ASP A 569 29.87 -30.14 31.44
CA ASP A 569 30.51 -31.08 30.51
C ASP A 569 29.70 -31.28 29.22
N ARG A 570 28.37 -31.11 29.27
CA ARG A 570 27.45 -31.37 28.14
C ARG A 570 27.13 -30.13 27.30
N VAL A 571 27.63 -28.95 27.67
CA VAL A 571 27.27 -27.65 27.04
C VAL A 571 27.47 -27.64 25.53
N LEU A 572 28.57 -28.23 25.02
CA LEU A 572 28.86 -28.27 23.59
C LEU A 572 27.81 -29.08 22.82
N ASP A 573 27.41 -30.22 23.37
CA ASP A 573 26.36 -31.06 22.78
C ASP A 573 25.00 -30.36 22.84
N ILE A 574 24.69 -29.69 23.96
CA ILE A 574 23.45 -28.93 24.16
C ILE A 574 23.32 -27.80 23.13
N LEU A 575 24.36 -26.98 22.96
CA LEU A 575 24.38 -25.91 21.95
C LEU A 575 24.26 -26.47 20.53
N GLY A 576 24.84 -27.64 20.26
CA GLY A 576 24.70 -28.35 18.99
C GLY A 576 23.24 -28.75 18.67
N ARG A 577 22.47 -29.11 19.71
CA ARG A 577 21.06 -29.56 19.61
C ARG A 577 20.03 -28.44 19.65
N LEU A 578 20.38 -27.22 20.07
CA LEU A 578 19.44 -26.08 20.14
C LEU A 578 18.67 -25.87 18.82
N ARG A 579 19.33 -26.09 17.67
CA ARG A 579 18.73 -25.97 16.33
C ARG A 579 17.66 -27.02 16.01
N GLN A 580 17.56 -28.08 16.82
CA GLN A 580 16.56 -29.14 16.69
C GLN A 580 15.31 -28.87 17.54
N ILE A 581 15.38 -27.89 18.45
CA ILE A 581 14.25 -27.49 19.30
C ILE A 581 13.21 -26.75 18.45
N SER A 582 11.93 -27.00 18.72
CA SER A 582 10.84 -26.34 18.01
C SER A 582 10.87 -24.83 18.24
N GLY A 583 10.66 -24.06 17.17
CA GLY A 583 10.64 -22.60 17.25
C GLY A 583 9.59 -22.05 18.23
N GLU A 584 8.45 -22.74 18.36
CA GLU A 584 7.40 -22.42 19.33
C GLU A 584 7.88 -22.50 20.78
N GLU A 585 8.76 -23.45 21.10
CA GLU A 585 9.31 -23.56 22.44
C GLU A 585 10.38 -22.48 22.69
N ILE A 586 11.22 -22.19 21.69
CA ILE A 586 12.24 -21.14 21.79
C ILE A 586 11.60 -19.78 22.05
N VAL A 587 10.53 -19.41 21.33
CA VAL A 587 9.90 -18.09 21.48
C VAL A 587 9.20 -17.90 22.84
N LYS A 588 8.70 -18.98 23.47
CA LYS A 588 8.14 -18.93 24.84
C LYS A 588 9.20 -18.55 25.88
N PHE A 589 10.43 -19.01 25.68
CA PHE A 589 11.57 -18.80 26.59
C PHE A 589 12.63 -17.86 26.00
N LEU A 590 12.27 -17.03 25.01
CA LEU A 590 13.23 -16.29 24.19
C LEU A 590 14.23 -15.49 25.03
N ARG A 591 13.73 -14.79 26.05
CA ARG A 591 14.57 -14.05 26.99
C ARG A 591 15.53 -14.97 27.75
N ASP A 592 15.00 -16.00 28.41
CA ASP A 592 15.80 -16.90 29.25
C ASP A 592 16.85 -17.67 28.40
N VAL A 593 16.52 -18.00 27.15
CA VAL A 593 17.46 -18.59 26.17
C VAL A 593 18.56 -17.61 25.80
N LEU A 594 18.23 -16.36 25.45
CA LEU A 594 19.23 -15.34 25.10
C LEU A 594 20.13 -15.01 26.29
N ASP A 595 19.56 -14.80 27.48
CA ASP A 595 20.31 -14.57 28.72
C ASP A 595 21.28 -15.73 28.98
N THR A 596 20.84 -16.97 28.79
CA THR A 596 21.68 -18.17 28.92
C THR A 596 22.82 -18.21 27.91
N LEU A 597 22.54 -17.90 26.64
CA LEU A 597 23.55 -17.86 25.57
C LEU A 597 24.65 -16.83 25.85
N PHE A 598 24.28 -15.63 26.31
CA PHE A 598 25.26 -14.61 26.66
C PHE A 598 25.99 -14.91 27.98
N CYS A 599 25.33 -15.56 28.95
CA CYS A 599 26.02 -16.07 30.14
C CYS A 599 27.08 -17.12 29.78
N LEU A 600 26.78 -18.04 28.85
CA LEU A 600 27.74 -19.03 28.35
C LEU A 600 28.92 -18.37 27.62
N LEU A 601 28.64 -17.30 26.87
CA LEU A 601 29.66 -16.51 26.18
C LEU A 601 30.63 -15.83 27.16
N ASP A 602 30.11 -15.29 28.27
CA ASP A 602 30.88 -14.64 29.32
C ASP A 602 31.67 -15.65 30.20
N ASP A 603 31.17 -16.88 30.37
CA ASP A 603 31.84 -17.93 31.17
C ASP A 603 33.13 -18.43 30.52
N ASN A 604 33.08 -18.77 29.22
CA ASN A 604 34.25 -19.16 28.46
C ASN A 604 34.10 -18.85 26.96
N THR A 605 34.53 -17.64 26.59
CA THR A 605 34.42 -17.14 25.22
C THR A 605 35.13 -18.03 24.19
N ASP A 606 36.34 -18.52 24.50
CA ASP A 606 37.11 -19.35 23.57
C ASP A 606 36.46 -20.70 23.29
N LYS A 607 35.86 -21.31 24.32
CA LYS A 607 35.23 -22.64 24.23
C LYS A 607 33.84 -22.58 23.60
N TYR A 608 33.03 -21.60 23.95
CA TYR A 608 31.60 -21.56 23.59
C TYR A 608 31.25 -20.53 22.51
N GLY A 609 32.10 -19.52 22.27
CA GLY A 609 31.84 -18.37 21.40
C GLY A 609 31.29 -18.73 20.01
N PRO A 610 31.95 -19.60 19.22
CA PRO A 610 31.47 -19.95 17.88
C PRO A 610 30.08 -20.62 17.85
N LEU A 611 29.77 -21.46 18.85
CA LEU A 611 28.48 -22.14 18.93
C LEU A 611 27.38 -21.21 19.44
N VAL A 612 27.69 -20.31 20.39
CA VAL A 612 26.77 -19.25 20.82
C VAL A 612 26.43 -18.33 19.64
N PHE A 613 27.42 -17.93 18.84
CA PHE A 613 27.19 -17.13 17.64
C PHE A 613 26.24 -17.83 16.64
N GLN A 614 26.47 -19.11 16.36
CA GLN A 614 25.59 -19.90 15.49
C GLN A 614 24.16 -20.02 16.03
N SER A 615 24.02 -20.18 17.36
CA SER A 615 22.73 -20.22 18.05
C SER A 615 21.98 -18.89 17.93
N LEU A 616 22.68 -17.76 18.09
CA LEU A 616 22.10 -16.44 17.91
C LEU A 616 21.63 -16.20 16.47
N VAL A 617 22.45 -16.56 15.48
CA VAL A 617 22.07 -16.46 14.05
C VAL A 617 20.81 -17.29 13.78
N PHE A 618 20.72 -18.51 14.30
CA PHE A 618 19.55 -19.37 14.18
C PHE A 618 18.30 -18.74 14.79
N ILE A 619 18.38 -18.20 16.01
CA ILE A 619 17.25 -17.54 16.68
C ILE A 619 16.82 -16.29 15.91
N ILE A 620 17.75 -15.47 15.44
CA ILE A 620 17.44 -14.26 14.66
C ILE A 620 16.69 -14.64 13.38
N ASN A 621 17.16 -15.65 12.64
CA ASN A 621 16.50 -16.09 11.41
C ASN A 621 15.17 -16.81 11.68
N LEU A 622 15.00 -17.49 12.82
CA LEU A 622 13.71 -18.01 13.27
C LEU A 622 12.67 -16.88 13.38
N LEU A 623 13.04 -15.72 13.93
CA LEU A 623 12.16 -14.55 14.05
C LEU A 623 11.91 -13.81 12.72
N ARG A 624 12.61 -14.17 11.63
CA ARG A 624 12.32 -13.69 10.28
C ARG A 624 11.19 -14.48 9.62
N ASP A 625 10.91 -15.71 10.07
CA ASP A 625 9.81 -16.52 9.57
C ASP A 625 8.47 -15.81 9.85
N SER A 626 7.60 -15.77 8.84
CA SER A 626 6.21 -15.28 8.95
C SER A 626 5.44 -15.81 10.16
N ARG A 627 5.76 -17.01 10.64
CA ARG A 627 5.14 -17.63 11.83
C ARG A 627 5.53 -16.94 13.13
N PHE A 628 6.75 -16.42 13.22
CA PHE A 628 7.32 -15.83 14.45
C PHE A 628 7.63 -14.34 14.30
N TYR A 629 7.32 -13.73 13.15
CA TYR A 629 7.57 -12.32 12.86
C TYR A 629 7.07 -11.36 13.95
N HIS A 630 5.95 -11.69 14.61
CA HIS A 630 5.39 -10.89 15.70
C HIS A 630 6.25 -10.82 16.97
N PHE A 631 7.29 -11.66 17.09
CA PHE A 631 8.27 -11.62 18.19
C PHE A 631 9.46 -10.69 17.90
N ARG A 632 9.55 -10.04 16.74
CA ARG A 632 10.59 -9.03 16.47
C ARG A 632 10.57 -7.86 17.49
N PRO A 633 9.42 -7.24 17.80
CA PRO A 633 9.36 -6.22 18.86
C PRO A 633 9.80 -6.74 20.24
N VAL A 634 9.58 -8.03 20.53
CA VAL A 634 10.02 -8.69 21.77
C VAL A 634 11.55 -8.74 21.80
N MET A 635 12.19 -9.11 20.69
CA MET A 635 13.66 -9.08 20.53
C MET A 635 14.21 -7.65 20.67
N ASP A 636 13.60 -6.66 20.01
CA ASP A 636 14.03 -5.26 20.10
C ASP A 636 13.92 -4.74 21.55
N SER A 637 12.81 -5.03 22.25
CA SER A 637 12.64 -4.69 23.67
C SER A 637 13.64 -5.40 24.58
N TYR A 638 13.98 -6.67 24.30
CA TYR A 638 15.02 -7.39 25.04
C TYR A 638 16.38 -6.71 24.89
N ILE A 639 16.80 -6.39 23.66
CA ILE A 639 18.08 -5.73 23.39
C ILE A 639 18.15 -4.39 24.12
N GLN A 640 17.08 -3.58 24.04
CA GLN A 640 17.08 -2.25 24.64
C GLN A 640 17.02 -2.27 26.19
N ASN A 641 16.19 -3.14 26.77
CA ASN A 641 15.81 -3.04 28.19
C ASN A 641 16.34 -4.16 29.10
N HIS A 642 16.75 -5.31 28.57
CA HIS A 642 17.10 -6.49 29.37
C HIS A 642 18.51 -7.04 29.12
N PHE A 643 19.02 -6.89 27.90
CA PHE A 643 20.35 -7.39 27.54
C PHE A 643 21.44 -6.74 28.41
N ALA A 644 22.32 -7.56 28.99
CA ALA A 644 23.35 -7.14 29.94
C ALA A 644 24.79 -7.53 29.55
N GLY A 645 25.00 -8.15 28.37
CA GLY A 645 26.31 -8.64 27.95
C GLY A 645 27.24 -7.52 27.46
N ALA A 646 28.00 -6.89 28.36
CA ALA A 646 28.87 -5.75 28.03
C ALA A 646 30.10 -6.13 27.18
N LEU A 647 30.62 -7.35 27.29
CA LEU A 647 31.81 -7.79 26.53
C LEU A 647 31.49 -8.58 25.27
N ALA A 648 30.21 -8.89 25.04
CA ALA A 648 29.77 -9.72 23.91
C ALA A 648 30.18 -9.16 22.54
N TYR A 649 30.26 -7.83 22.38
CA TYR A 649 30.64 -7.21 21.11
C TYR A 649 32.00 -7.71 20.56
N LYS A 650 32.97 -8.00 21.44
CA LYS A 650 34.32 -8.46 21.05
C LYS A 650 34.23 -9.77 20.27
N GLU A 651 33.52 -10.74 20.83
CA GLU A 651 33.37 -12.05 20.19
C GLU A 651 32.44 -12.01 18.97
N LEU A 652 31.34 -11.24 19.04
CA LEU A 652 30.42 -11.12 17.90
C LEU A 652 31.10 -10.52 16.67
N ILE A 653 31.92 -9.47 16.84
CA ILE A 653 32.73 -8.89 15.76
C ILE A 653 33.76 -9.90 15.26
N ARG A 654 34.45 -10.60 16.16
CA ARG A 654 35.45 -11.63 15.80
C ARG A 654 34.84 -12.75 14.96
N CYS A 655 33.68 -13.28 15.36
CA CYS A 655 32.95 -14.31 14.62
C CYS A 655 32.46 -13.82 13.25
N LEU A 656 31.89 -12.61 13.18
CA LEU A 656 31.48 -12.00 11.91
C LEU A 656 32.66 -11.83 10.96
N LYS A 657 33.78 -11.29 11.45
CA LYS A 657 35.01 -11.14 10.67
C LYS A 657 35.52 -12.48 10.17
N TRP A 658 35.51 -13.50 11.02
CA TRP A 658 35.89 -14.87 10.64
C TRP A 658 34.99 -15.45 9.54
N TYR A 659 33.68 -15.16 9.53
CA TYR A 659 32.79 -15.57 8.44
C TYR A 659 33.08 -14.83 7.13
N MET A 660 33.45 -13.54 7.21
CA MET A 660 33.82 -12.75 6.03
C MET A 660 35.17 -13.18 5.44
N ASP A 661 36.18 -13.39 6.26
CA ASP A 661 37.51 -13.81 5.78
C ASP A 661 37.47 -15.20 5.11
N ARG A 662 36.50 -16.05 5.48
CA ARG A 662 36.32 -17.40 4.92
C ARG A 662 35.21 -17.53 3.89
N SER A 663 34.60 -16.42 3.46
CA SER A 663 33.50 -16.48 2.48
C SER A 663 33.93 -17.01 1.11
N ALA A 664 35.23 -17.03 0.82
CA ALA A 664 35.80 -17.62 -0.39
C ALA A 664 35.99 -19.15 -0.30
N GLU A 665 35.91 -19.73 0.91
CA GLU A 665 36.04 -21.18 1.12
C GLU A 665 34.71 -21.90 0.80
N VAL A 666 34.75 -23.09 0.20
CA VAL A 666 33.53 -23.85 -0.19
C VAL A 666 32.77 -24.42 1.03
N VAL A 667 33.40 -24.47 2.20
CA VAL A 667 32.88 -25.15 3.38
C VAL A 667 32.02 -24.20 4.22
N ARG A 668 30.80 -24.63 4.60
CA ARG A 668 29.85 -23.91 5.49
C ARG A 668 29.25 -22.61 4.92
N GLN A 669 29.10 -22.52 3.60
CA GLN A 669 28.47 -21.37 2.93
C GLN A 669 27.07 -21.02 3.46
N ASP A 670 26.23 -22.03 3.76
CA ASP A 670 24.88 -21.80 4.29
C ASP A 670 24.91 -21.02 5.62
N HIS A 671 25.82 -21.36 6.53
CA HIS A 671 25.95 -20.66 7.80
C HIS A 671 26.40 -19.20 7.64
N ILE A 672 27.27 -18.94 6.66
CA ILE A 672 27.73 -17.59 6.34
C ILE A 672 26.55 -16.76 5.80
N GLN A 673 25.78 -17.32 4.87
CA GLN A 673 24.60 -16.66 4.32
C GLN A 673 23.54 -16.37 5.39
N GLU A 674 23.28 -17.32 6.29
CA GLU A 674 22.37 -17.14 7.41
C GLU A 674 22.84 -16.02 8.35
N ALA A 675 24.15 -15.90 8.62
CA ALA A 675 24.68 -14.80 9.41
C ALA A 675 24.53 -13.44 8.70
N MET A 676 24.71 -13.39 7.38
CA MET A 676 24.48 -12.16 6.60
C MET A 676 23.02 -11.73 6.62
N ARG A 677 22.09 -12.69 6.62
CA ARG A 677 20.65 -12.43 6.81
C ARG A 677 20.35 -11.94 8.23
N ALA A 678 21.14 -12.30 9.23
CA ALA A 678 20.97 -11.88 10.61
C ALA A 678 21.66 -10.54 10.95
N LEU A 679 22.29 -9.86 9.97
CA LEU A 679 23.23 -8.76 10.20
C LEU A 679 22.62 -7.59 10.99
N GLU A 680 21.36 -7.23 10.72
CA GLU A 680 20.61 -6.18 11.46
C GLU A 680 20.67 -6.42 12.97
N TYR A 681 20.17 -7.57 13.44
CA TYR A 681 20.12 -7.87 14.86
C TYR A 681 21.50 -8.15 15.46
N LEU A 682 22.44 -8.70 14.68
CA LEU A 682 23.82 -8.84 15.13
C LEU A 682 24.46 -7.48 15.44
N PHE A 683 24.26 -6.48 14.57
CA PHE A 683 24.73 -5.12 14.83
C PHE A 683 24.00 -4.45 16.00
N LYS A 684 22.69 -4.67 16.17
CA LYS A 684 21.95 -4.24 17.37
C LYS A 684 22.59 -4.78 18.66
N PHE A 685 22.94 -6.07 18.70
CA PHE A 685 23.63 -6.65 19.86
C PHE A 685 25.05 -6.09 20.05
N ILE A 686 25.83 -5.93 18.98
CA ILE A 686 27.20 -5.38 19.02
C ILE A 686 27.20 -3.95 19.56
N VAL A 687 26.33 -3.09 19.02
CA VAL A 687 26.22 -1.69 19.40
C VAL A 687 25.71 -1.56 20.83
N GLN A 688 24.65 -2.26 21.20
CA GLN A 688 24.13 -2.22 22.56
C GLN A 688 25.14 -2.76 23.59
N SER A 689 25.83 -3.85 23.29
CA SER A 689 26.91 -4.40 24.12
C SER A 689 28.01 -3.36 24.36
N ARG A 690 28.44 -2.66 23.30
CA ARG A 690 29.44 -1.60 23.40
C ARG A 690 28.93 -0.37 24.17
N ILE A 691 27.66 0.03 24.00
CA ILE A 691 27.05 1.12 24.79
C ILE A 691 27.09 0.77 26.28
N LEU A 692 26.73 -0.46 26.65
CA LEU A 692 26.78 -0.94 28.04
C LEU A 692 28.21 -0.92 28.59
N TYR A 693 29.19 -1.41 27.82
CA TYR A 693 30.60 -1.38 28.22
C TYR A 693 31.12 0.05 28.39
N SER A 694 30.79 0.95 27.45
CA SER A 694 31.19 2.36 27.52
C SER A 694 30.62 3.06 28.76
N ARG A 695 29.35 2.80 29.09
CA ARG A 695 28.72 3.30 30.32
C ARG A 695 29.39 2.77 31.59
N ALA A 696 29.79 1.51 31.61
CA ALA A 696 30.44 0.89 32.76
C ALA A 696 31.90 1.33 32.96
N THR A 697 32.60 1.68 31.87
CA THR A 697 34.05 1.96 31.86
C THR A 697 34.42 3.41 31.57
N CYS A 698 33.43 4.31 31.45
CA CYS A 698 33.64 5.69 31.03
C CYS A 698 34.37 5.82 29.67
N GLY A 699 34.02 4.95 28.72
CA GLY A 699 34.51 5.04 27.33
C GLY A 699 35.85 4.35 27.03
N MET A 700 36.39 3.51 27.93
CA MET A 700 37.63 2.77 27.65
C MET A 700 37.54 1.92 26.36
N GLU A 701 38.72 1.69 25.75
CA GLU A 701 38.92 0.88 24.54
C GLU A 701 38.13 1.35 23.29
N GLU A 702 37.80 2.64 23.19
CA GLU A 702 37.07 3.16 22.03
C GLU A 702 37.83 2.99 20.70
N GLU A 703 39.13 3.27 20.70
CA GLU A 703 39.97 3.11 19.51
C GLU A 703 40.05 1.64 19.06
N GLN A 704 40.13 0.70 19.99
CA GLN A 704 40.17 -0.74 19.67
C GLN A 704 38.85 -1.22 19.07
N PHE A 705 37.71 -0.74 19.60
CA PHE A 705 36.40 -1.02 19.03
C PHE A 705 36.27 -0.46 17.61
N ARG A 706 36.65 0.81 17.42
CA ARG A 706 36.64 1.47 16.10
C ARG A 706 37.53 0.73 15.10
N ALA A 707 38.73 0.32 15.51
CA ALA A 707 39.64 -0.48 14.69
C ALA A 707 39.02 -1.85 14.31
N SER A 708 38.38 -2.54 15.26
CA SER A 708 37.74 -3.84 15.02
C SER A 708 36.59 -3.73 14.01
N ILE A 709 35.77 -2.67 14.08
CA ILE A 709 34.73 -2.39 13.09
C ILE A 709 35.37 -2.06 11.73
N GLN A 710 36.41 -1.24 11.70
CA GLN A 710 37.12 -0.92 10.45
C GLN A 710 37.69 -2.17 9.77
N GLU A 711 38.32 -3.07 10.53
CA GLU A 711 38.80 -4.36 10.02
C GLU A 711 37.66 -5.24 9.49
N LEU A 712 36.52 -5.31 10.19
CA LEU A 712 35.34 -6.03 9.70
C LEU A 712 34.86 -5.46 8.36
N PHE A 713 34.80 -4.14 8.22
CA PHE A 713 34.43 -3.49 6.96
C PHE A 713 35.46 -3.72 5.85
N GLN A 714 36.76 -3.85 6.17
CA GLN A 714 37.77 -4.27 5.20
C GLN A 714 37.51 -5.70 4.71
N SER A 715 37.17 -6.62 5.62
CA SER A 715 36.77 -7.99 5.24
C SER A 715 35.52 -7.99 4.38
N ILE A 716 34.47 -7.23 4.73
CA ILE A 716 33.25 -7.08 3.91
C ILE A 716 33.58 -6.56 2.50
N ARG A 717 34.43 -5.54 2.39
CA ARG A 717 34.88 -4.98 1.10
C ARG A 717 35.64 -6.00 0.28
N PHE A 718 36.52 -6.78 0.92
CA PHE A 718 37.23 -7.88 0.27
C PHE A 718 36.24 -8.89 -0.33
N VAL A 719 35.25 -9.35 0.43
CA VAL A 719 34.23 -10.30 -0.07
C VAL A 719 33.47 -9.75 -1.29
N LEU A 720 33.10 -8.48 -1.27
CA LEU A 720 32.39 -7.84 -2.40
C LEU A 720 33.29 -7.60 -3.62
N SER A 721 34.60 -7.53 -3.43
CA SER A 721 35.57 -7.38 -4.53
C SER A 721 35.92 -8.70 -5.25
N LEU A 722 35.58 -9.85 -4.66
CA LEU A 722 35.84 -11.17 -5.24
C LEU A 722 35.01 -11.39 -6.52
N ASP A 723 35.61 -12.05 -7.52
CA ASP A 723 34.92 -12.35 -8.78
C ASP A 723 33.79 -13.36 -8.57
N SER A 724 32.55 -12.86 -8.75
CA SER A 724 31.30 -13.61 -8.72
C SER A 724 31.23 -14.82 -9.66
N ARG A 725 32.08 -14.88 -10.70
CA ARG A 725 32.15 -16.02 -11.64
C ARG A 725 32.78 -17.27 -11.04
N SER A 726 33.52 -17.13 -9.94
CA SER A 726 34.29 -18.23 -9.33
C SER A 726 33.42 -19.23 -8.56
N SER A 727 32.24 -18.83 -8.07
CA SER A 727 31.35 -19.70 -7.27
C SER A 727 29.94 -19.13 -7.15
N GLU A 728 28.91 -19.92 -7.48
CA GLU A 728 27.49 -19.52 -7.25
C GLU A 728 27.20 -19.26 -5.76
N ASN A 729 27.82 -20.00 -4.85
CA ASN A 729 27.64 -19.82 -3.41
C ASN A 729 28.15 -18.46 -2.93
N LEU A 730 29.24 -17.95 -3.53
CA LEU A 730 29.76 -16.63 -3.23
C LEU A 730 28.79 -15.53 -3.67
N VAL A 731 28.13 -15.70 -4.83
CA VAL A 731 27.08 -14.78 -5.32
C VAL A 731 25.93 -14.68 -4.33
N PHE A 732 25.46 -15.81 -3.78
CA PHE A 732 24.40 -15.81 -2.78
C PHE A 732 24.82 -15.14 -1.47
N THR A 733 26.08 -15.32 -1.04
CA THR A 733 26.65 -14.66 0.13
C THR A 733 26.75 -13.14 -0.07
N GLN A 734 27.29 -12.69 -1.21
CA GLN A 734 27.34 -11.27 -1.59
C GLN A 734 25.93 -10.67 -1.65
N ALA A 735 24.97 -11.38 -2.23
CA ALA A 735 23.58 -10.93 -2.30
C ALA A 735 22.91 -10.83 -0.92
N ALA A 736 23.12 -11.81 -0.03
CA ALA A 736 22.59 -11.79 1.33
C ALA A 736 23.15 -10.62 2.16
N LEU A 737 24.44 -10.33 1.99
CA LEU A 737 25.14 -9.20 2.60
C LEU A 737 24.55 -7.86 2.10
N LEU A 738 24.48 -7.65 0.78
CA LEU A 738 23.98 -6.39 0.20
C LEU A 738 22.53 -6.10 0.55
N ASN A 739 21.68 -7.13 0.65
CA ASN A 739 20.29 -6.97 1.03
C ASN A 739 20.11 -6.50 2.48
N SER A 740 20.99 -6.95 3.38
CA SER A 740 20.92 -6.66 4.82
C SER A 740 21.83 -5.50 5.25
N PHE A 741 22.69 -5.01 4.34
CA PHE A 741 23.64 -3.94 4.63
C PHE A 741 22.99 -2.58 4.94
N PRO A 742 21.93 -2.13 4.25
CA PRO A 742 21.25 -0.88 4.63
C PRO A 742 20.62 -0.92 6.02
N ASP A 743 20.30 -2.11 6.53
CA ASP A 743 19.62 -2.28 7.83
C ASP A 743 20.54 -2.00 9.04
N ILE A 744 21.86 -1.86 8.84
CA ILE A 744 22.81 -1.58 9.94
C ILE A 744 23.13 -0.08 10.12
N PHE A 745 22.67 0.79 9.23
CA PHE A 745 23.08 2.21 9.24
C PHE A 745 22.63 2.95 10.50
N ASP A 746 21.38 2.74 10.93
CA ASP A 746 20.85 3.36 12.14
C ASP A 746 21.56 2.90 13.42
N GLU A 747 22.07 1.67 13.44
CA GLU A 747 22.87 1.15 14.55
C GLU A 747 24.26 1.77 14.58
N LEU A 748 24.91 1.92 13.42
CA LEU A 748 26.21 2.60 13.33
C LEU A 748 26.11 4.08 13.70
N LEU A 749 25.03 4.77 13.32
CA LEU A 749 24.78 6.18 13.64
C LEU A 749 24.64 6.45 15.15
N GLN A 750 24.44 5.43 15.99
CA GLN A 750 24.44 5.58 17.45
C GLN A 750 25.84 5.74 18.05
N MET A 751 26.88 5.33 17.31
CA MET A 751 28.25 5.25 17.82
C MET A 751 29.30 5.96 16.97
N PHE A 752 29.00 6.19 15.68
CA PHE A 752 29.87 6.84 14.72
C PHE A 752 29.23 8.11 14.19
N THR A 753 30.06 9.05 13.73
CA THR A 753 29.57 10.26 13.06
C THR A 753 28.94 9.92 11.71
N VAL A 754 28.04 10.78 11.25
CA VAL A 754 27.40 10.65 9.92
C VAL A 754 28.45 10.48 8.82
N GLN A 755 29.55 11.24 8.88
CA GLN A 755 30.64 11.19 7.92
C GLN A 755 31.36 9.84 7.91
N GLU A 756 31.67 9.28 9.09
CA GLU A 756 32.31 7.96 9.20
C GLU A 756 31.42 6.85 8.63
N VAL A 757 30.12 6.87 8.96
CA VAL A 757 29.17 5.88 8.41
C VAL A 757 29.06 6.02 6.89
N ALA A 758 28.97 7.25 6.37
CA ALA A 758 28.98 7.51 4.94
C ALA A 758 30.26 6.98 4.26
N GLU A 759 31.43 7.13 4.87
CA GLU A 759 32.70 6.60 4.37
C GLU A 759 32.76 5.07 4.36
N TYR A 760 32.17 4.43 5.39
CA TYR A 760 32.02 2.97 5.40
C TYR A 760 31.17 2.50 4.22
N VAL A 761 29.99 3.11 4.04
CA VAL A 761 29.04 2.80 2.96
C VAL A 761 29.64 3.10 1.58
N ARG A 762 30.30 4.25 1.40
CA ARG A 762 30.99 4.65 0.17
C ARG A 762 31.97 3.56 -0.27
N GLY A 763 32.84 3.13 0.64
CA GLY A 763 33.84 2.11 0.32
C GLY A 763 33.22 0.74 0.07
N THR A 764 32.15 0.36 0.78
CA THR A 764 31.45 -0.92 0.55
C THR A 764 30.76 -0.96 -0.82
N LEU A 765 29.98 0.08 -1.16
CA LEU A 765 29.30 0.18 -2.47
C LEU A 765 30.28 0.37 -3.64
N GLY A 766 31.44 0.96 -3.38
CA GLY A 766 32.53 1.13 -4.36
C GLY A 766 33.40 -0.11 -4.57
N SER A 767 33.33 -1.12 -3.70
CA SER A 767 34.20 -2.31 -3.78
C SER A 767 33.72 -3.37 -4.77
N MET A 768 32.50 -3.26 -5.28
CA MET A 768 31.96 -4.19 -6.28
C MET A 768 32.52 -3.92 -7.68
N PRO A 769 32.81 -4.95 -8.49
CA PRO A 769 33.28 -4.77 -9.86
C PRO A 769 32.32 -3.95 -10.73
N SER A 770 32.86 -3.19 -11.69
CA SER A 770 32.07 -2.46 -12.69
C SER A 770 31.26 -3.45 -13.54
N THR A 771 29.99 -3.12 -13.78
CA THR A 771 28.84 -3.91 -14.29
C THR A 771 29.00 -4.68 -15.61
N VAL A 772 30.19 -4.73 -16.20
CA VAL A 772 30.39 -5.29 -17.56
C VAL A 772 30.15 -6.79 -17.61
N ASP A 773 30.38 -7.53 -16.51
CA ASP A 773 30.42 -9.01 -16.53
C ASP A 773 29.60 -9.72 -15.42
N ILE A 774 28.85 -8.99 -14.60
CA ILE A 774 28.10 -9.59 -13.49
C ILE A 774 26.71 -10.02 -13.99
N GLY A 775 26.26 -11.24 -13.66
CA GLY A 775 24.96 -11.75 -14.10
C GLY A 775 23.78 -10.87 -13.69
N GLN A 776 22.70 -10.87 -14.47
CA GLN A 776 21.52 -9.99 -14.31
C GLN A 776 20.93 -9.97 -12.88
N SER A 777 21.06 -11.06 -12.11
CA SER A 777 20.55 -11.15 -10.74
C SER A 777 21.30 -10.27 -9.72
N MET A 778 22.61 -10.07 -9.89
CA MET A 778 23.41 -9.27 -8.94
C MET A 778 23.27 -7.76 -9.19
N ASP A 779 23.10 -7.34 -10.45
CA ASP A 779 22.81 -5.95 -10.81
C ASP A 779 21.55 -5.46 -10.07
N VAL A 780 20.51 -6.29 -10.02
CA VAL A 780 19.27 -6.01 -9.29
C VAL A 780 19.51 -5.86 -7.79
N VAL A 781 20.22 -6.81 -7.16
CA VAL A 781 20.49 -6.78 -5.70
C VAL A 781 21.33 -5.56 -5.32
N LYS A 782 22.35 -5.24 -6.14
CA LYS A 782 23.18 -4.04 -5.96
C LYS A 782 22.35 -2.76 -6.03
N LEU A 783 21.53 -2.61 -7.07
CA LEU A 783 20.68 -1.43 -7.22
C LEU A 783 19.62 -1.34 -6.12
N GLN A 784 19.09 -2.48 -5.64
CA GLN A 784 18.19 -2.50 -4.48
C GLN A 784 18.89 -2.05 -3.20
N SER A 785 20.13 -2.48 -2.96
CA SER A 785 20.94 -2.01 -1.82
C SER A 785 21.21 -0.51 -1.90
N ILE A 786 21.51 0.02 -3.10
CA ILE A 786 21.64 1.46 -3.35
C ILE A 786 20.32 2.19 -3.11
N ALA A 787 19.19 1.66 -3.58
CA ALA A 787 17.87 2.24 -3.36
C ALA A 787 17.55 2.35 -1.87
N ARG A 788 17.73 1.27 -1.10
CA ARG A 788 17.55 1.27 0.35
C ARG A 788 18.54 2.20 1.07
N THR A 789 19.74 2.39 0.53
CA THR A 789 20.70 3.37 1.04
C THR A 789 20.19 4.80 0.86
N VAL A 790 19.69 5.15 -0.33
CA VAL A 790 19.09 6.48 -0.61
C VAL A 790 17.82 6.72 0.24
N GLU A 791 17.04 5.67 0.51
CA GLU A 791 15.83 5.75 1.35
C GLU A 791 16.13 5.75 2.86
N SER A 792 17.37 5.46 3.28
CA SER A 792 17.76 5.38 4.68
C SER A 792 17.94 6.76 5.32
N ARG A 793 17.86 6.82 6.66
CA ARG A 793 18.11 8.03 7.45
C ARG A 793 19.48 8.65 7.16
N LEU A 794 20.48 7.83 6.85
CA LEU A 794 21.85 8.28 6.53
C LEU A 794 21.86 9.28 5.37
N PHE A 795 21.08 9.03 4.31
CA PHE A 795 21.06 9.88 3.11
C PHE A 795 20.28 11.20 3.29
N PHE A 796 19.51 11.35 4.38
CA PHE A 796 18.85 12.62 4.70
C PHE A 796 19.83 13.68 5.22
N PHE A 797 21.02 13.29 5.70
CA PHE A 797 22.03 14.23 6.18
C PHE A 797 22.86 14.81 5.03
N PRO A 798 23.02 16.15 4.94
CA PRO A 798 23.77 16.80 3.86
C PRO A 798 25.23 16.36 3.77
N GLU A 799 25.92 16.19 4.92
CA GLU A 799 27.32 15.76 4.92
C GLU A 799 27.49 14.31 4.44
N SER A 800 26.46 13.47 4.58
CA SER A 800 26.47 12.13 3.99
C SER A 800 26.22 12.16 2.48
N ARG A 801 25.35 13.06 2.00
CA ARG A 801 25.02 13.14 0.56
C ARG A 801 26.23 13.55 -0.26
N SER A 802 27.05 14.49 0.21
CA SER A 802 28.29 14.90 -0.49
C SER A 802 29.27 13.73 -0.71
N ILE A 803 29.26 12.72 0.17
CA ILE A 803 30.13 11.54 0.10
C ILE A 803 29.48 10.41 -0.72
N LEU A 804 28.18 10.17 -0.55
CA LEU A 804 27.48 9.02 -1.13
C LEU A 804 26.93 9.29 -2.54
N LEU A 805 26.46 10.51 -2.81
CA LEU A 805 25.84 10.87 -4.08
C LEU A 805 26.76 10.57 -5.28
N PRO A 806 28.07 10.88 -5.27
CA PRO A 806 28.95 10.53 -6.39
C PRO A 806 28.98 9.03 -6.71
N VAL A 807 29.00 8.15 -5.69
CA VAL A 807 29.00 6.69 -5.89
C VAL A 807 27.66 6.21 -6.43
N VAL A 808 26.56 6.75 -5.92
CA VAL A 808 25.20 6.43 -6.39
C VAL A 808 25.04 6.85 -7.86
N LEU A 809 25.43 8.08 -8.20
CA LEU A 809 25.37 8.61 -9.56
C LEU A 809 26.24 7.82 -10.53
N HIS A 810 27.43 7.38 -10.11
CA HIS A 810 28.30 6.55 -10.93
C HIS A 810 27.62 5.23 -11.33
N HIS A 811 27.00 4.52 -10.37
CA HIS A 811 26.31 3.26 -10.68
C HIS A 811 25.08 3.50 -11.56
N ILE A 812 24.26 4.53 -11.28
CA ILE A 812 23.12 4.88 -12.12
C ILE A 812 23.60 5.19 -13.55
N HIS A 813 24.62 6.03 -13.71
CA HIS A 813 25.16 6.38 -15.02
C HIS A 813 25.58 5.14 -15.83
N LEU A 814 26.29 4.19 -15.22
CA LEU A 814 26.69 2.94 -15.87
C LEU A 814 25.49 2.12 -16.36
N HIS A 815 24.46 1.93 -15.51
CA HIS A 815 23.27 1.17 -15.87
C HIS A 815 22.42 1.87 -16.94
N LEU A 816 22.30 3.19 -16.89
CA LEU A 816 21.62 3.98 -17.92
C LEU A 816 22.34 3.88 -19.27
N ARG A 817 23.67 4.03 -19.29
CA ARG A 817 24.47 3.88 -20.51
C ARG A 817 24.32 2.49 -21.14
N GLN A 818 24.16 1.45 -20.32
CA GLN A 818 23.96 0.07 -20.76
C GLN A 818 22.48 -0.29 -21.05
N GLN A 819 21.52 0.60 -20.74
CA GLN A 819 20.08 0.35 -20.86
C GLN A 819 19.59 -0.87 -20.04
N ARG A 820 20.15 -1.08 -18.85
CA ARG A 820 19.80 -2.18 -17.92
C ARG A 820 19.08 -1.66 -16.67
N GLU A 821 18.17 -2.45 -16.11
CA GLU A 821 17.45 -2.16 -14.86
C GLU A 821 16.87 -0.74 -14.75
N LEU A 822 16.32 -0.24 -15.86
CA LEU A 822 15.87 1.14 -16.00
C LEU A 822 14.83 1.55 -14.95
N LEU A 823 13.93 0.65 -14.56
CA LEU A 823 12.90 0.94 -13.55
C LEU A 823 13.47 1.14 -12.13
N ILE A 824 14.50 0.37 -11.75
CA ILE A 824 15.13 0.53 -10.44
C ILE A 824 15.90 1.86 -10.42
N CYS A 825 16.62 2.17 -11.51
CA CYS A 825 17.33 3.44 -11.64
C CYS A 825 16.40 4.65 -11.56
N SER A 826 15.24 4.63 -12.23
CA SER A 826 14.26 5.73 -12.12
C SER A 826 13.64 5.81 -10.72
N GLY A 827 13.45 4.67 -10.05
CA GLY A 827 13.05 4.60 -8.65
C GLY A 827 14.01 5.36 -7.73
N ILE A 828 15.31 5.04 -7.83
CA ILE A 828 16.39 5.68 -7.05
C ILE A 828 16.45 7.19 -7.34
N LEU A 829 16.48 7.58 -8.62
CA LEU A 829 16.49 9.00 -9.01
C LEU A 829 15.28 9.76 -8.45
N GLY A 830 14.09 9.15 -8.51
CA GLY A 830 12.88 9.74 -7.93
C GLY A 830 12.99 9.97 -6.42
N SER A 831 13.64 9.06 -5.68
CA SER A 831 13.90 9.23 -4.24
C SER A 831 14.91 10.35 -3.99
N ILE A 832 16.01 10.41 -4.76
CA ILE A 832 16.99 11.51 -4.67
C ILE A 832 16.30 12.87 -4.92
N PHE A 833 15.49 12.99 -5.98
CA PHE A 833 14.79 14.25 -6.28
C PHE A 833 13.76 14.66 -5.21
N SER A 834 13.12 13.69 -4.54
CA SER A 834 12.21 13.97 -3.42
C SER A 834 12.98 14.51 -2.20
N ILE A 835 14.13 13.93 -1.88
CA ILE A 835 15.01 14.40 -0.80
C ILE A 835 15.52 15.81 -1.11
N ILE A 836 16.12 16.02 -2.28
CA ILE A 836 16.64 17.33 -2.74
C ILE A 836 15.54 18.40 -2.71
N LYS A 837 14.31 18.06 -3.10
CA LYS A 837 13.20 19.01 -3.06
C LYS A 837 12.82 19.38 -1.63
N THR A 838 12.82 18.41 -0.72
CA THR A 838 12.51 18.62 0.70
C THR A 838 13.61 19.45 1.38
N SER A 839 14.87 19.27 0.98
CA SER A 839 16.03 20.01 1.49
C SER A 839 16.38 21.28 0.69
N SER A 840 15.49 21.77 -0.17
CA SER A 840 15.79 22.85 -1.14
C SER A 840 16.27 24.19 -0.56
N MET A 841 16.19 24.41 0.76
CA MET A 841 16.72 25.60 1.43
C MET A 841 18.17 25.45 1.89
N GLU A 842 18.77 24.26 1.76
CA GLU A 842 20.15 23.98 2.16
C GLU A 842 21.14 24.41 1.07
N SER A 843 22.30 24.97 1.46
CA SER A 843 23.31 25.44 0.50
C SER A 843 23.99 24.30 -0.28
N SER A 844 24.06 23.09 0.28
CA SER A 844 24.67 21.92 -0.38
C SER A 844 23.90 21.47 -1.62
N VAL A 845 22.60 21.80 -1.71
CA VAL A 845 21.74 21.39 -2.82
C VAL A 845 22.26 21.92 -4.16
N GLN A 846 22.89 23.08 -4.17
CA GLN A 846 23.47 23.64 -5.39
C GLN A 846 24.57 22.73 -5.97
N GLU A 847 25.50 22.28 -5.13
CA GLU A 847 26.57 21.34 -5.52
C GLU A 847 26.01 19.95 -5.88
N GLU A 848 24.99 19.49 -5.14
CA GLU A 848 24.29 18.24 -5.42
C GLU A 848 23.64 18.24 -6.81
N VAL A 849 22.95 19.33 -7.17
CA VAL A 849 22.31 19.47 -8.49
C VAL A 849 23.36 19.59 -9.59
N GLU A 850 24.46 20.32 -9.40
CA GLU A 850 25.56 20.40 -10.37
C GLU A 850 26.13 19.00 -10.66
N MET A 851 26.45 18.21 -9.63
CA MET A 851 26.93 16.83 -9.78
C MET A 851 25.94 15.95 -10.57
N MET A 852 24.64 16.12 -10.33
CA MET A 852 23.59 15.40 -11.07
C MET A 852 23.50 15.84 -12.53
N VAL A 853 23.64 17.13 -12.82
CA VAL A 853 23.63 17.65 -14.20
C VAL A 853 24.80 17.07 -14.97
N GLU A 854 26.02 17.17 -14.45
CA GLU A 854 27.24 16.63 -15.08
C GLU A 854 27.16 15.12 -15.29
N SER A 855 26.67 14.38 -14.29
CA SER A 855 26.66 12.91 -14.33
C SER A 855 25.52 12.33 -15.17
N LEU A 856 24.34 12.98 -15.19
CA LEU A 856 23.10 12.35 -15.67
C LEU A 856 22.45 13.01 -16.88
N LEU A 857 22.62 14.31 -17.12
CA LEU A 857 21.78 15.01 -18.10
C LEU A 857 21.87 14.41 -19.51
N ASP A 858 23.09 14.22 -20.03
CA ASP A 858 23.28 13.64 -21.36
C ASP A 858 22.81 12.18 -21.44
N VAL A 859 23.17 11.33 -20.46
CA VAL A 859 22.75 9.92 -20.48
C VAL A 859 21.24 9.75 -20.31
N LEU A 860 20.56 10.64 -19.57
CA LEU A 860 19.09 10.68 -19.46
C LEU A 860 18.45 11.06 -20.80
N LEU A 861 18.99 12.08 -21.50
CA LEU A 861 18.51 12.47 -22.83
C LEU A 861 18.70 11.33 -23.84
N GLN A 862 19.87 10.69 -23.86
CA GLN A 862 20.16 9.55 -24.73
C GLN A 862 19.23 8.35 -24.45
N THR A 863 19.00 8.05 -23.17
CA THR A 863 18.11 6.97 -22.74
C THR A 863 16.67 7.24 -23.19
N LEU A 864 16.16 8.46 -22.99
CA LEU A 864 14.83 8.85 -23.43
C LEU A 864 14.68 8.75 -24.95
N LEU A 865 15.65 9.23 -25.72
CA LEU A 865 15.63 9.12 -27.18
C LEU A 865 15.67 7.66 -27.65
N SER A 866 16.43 6.78 -26.97
CA SER A 866 16.45 5.34 -27.24
C SER A 866 15.09 4.67 -26.97
N ILE A 867 14.44 5.01 -25.86
CA ILE A 867 13.13 4.46 -25.49
C ILE A 867 12.06 4.95 -26.48
N MET A 868 12.04 6.25 -26.78
CA MET A 868 11.06 6.88 -27.68
C MET A 868 11.20 6.42 -29.14
N SER A 869 12.43 6.22 -29.63
CA SER A 869 12.65 5.72 -30.99
C SER A 869 12.18 4.27 -31.18
N LYS A 870 12.34 3.42 -30.16
CA LYS A 870 11.84 2.04 -30.16
C LYS A 870 10.32 1.96 -30.11
N SER A 871 9.62 2.93 -29.50
CA SER A 871 8.16 2.95 -29.54
C SER A 871 7.59 3.25 -30.94
N HIS A 872 8.31 3.99 -31.78
CA HIS A 872 7.86 4.30 -33.14
C HIS A 872 7.97 3.13 -34.12
N SER A 873 8.81 2.11 -33.86
CA SER A 873 9.00 0.97 -34.76
C SER A 873 8.07 -0.22 -34.50
N VAL A 874 7.27 -0.19 -33.42
CA VAL A 874 6.42 -1.31 -32.99
C VAL A 874 4.98 -1.23 -33.53
N GLU A 875 4.58 -0.12 -34.16
CA GLU A 875 3.27 -0.04 -34.83
C GLU A 875 3.15 -0.94 -36.08
N THR A 876 4.27 -1.51 -36.57
CA THR A 876 4.31 -2.32 -37.80
C THR A 876 4.58 -3.82 -37.60
N SER A 877 4.74 -4.32 -36.37
CA SER A 877 4.96 -5.75 -36.14
C SER A 877 4.30 -6.30 -34.87
N ARG A 878 3.34 -7.22 -35.06
CA ARG A 878 2.73 -8.00 -33.97
C ARG A 878 3.80 -8.91 -33.33
N GLY A 879 4.18 -8.63 -32.09
CA GLY A 879 4.75 -9.65 -31.20
C GLY A 879 5.79 -9.16 -30.18
N GLN A 880 5.49 -9.41 -28.89
CA GLN A 880 6.43 -9.50 -27.76
C GLN A 880 7.12 -8.22 -27.23
N ARG A 881 6.33 -7.25 -26.77
CA ARG A 881 6.51 -6.55 -25.48
C ARG A 881 5.21 -5.80 -25.16
N CYS A 882 4.77 -5.81 -23.90
CA CYS A 882 3.53 -5.16 -23.50
C CYS A 882 3.65 -3.63 -23.74
N PRO A 883 2.77 -3.00 -24.54
CA PRO A 883 2.81 -1.54 -24.78
C PRO A 883 2.76 -0.71 -23.48
N GLN A 884 2.16 -1.27 -22.44
CA GLN A 884 2.03 -0.68 -21.11
C GLN A 884 3.39 -0.48 -20.42
N CYS A 885 4.32 -1.45 -20.52
CA CYS A 885 5.63 -1.34 -19.87
C CYS A 885 6.52 -0.26 -20.49
N THR A 886 6.45 -0.07 -21.82
CA THR A 886 7.21 0.99 -22.50
C THR A 886 6.67 2.37 -22.14
N ALA A 887 5.35 2.52 -22.01
CA ALA A 887 4.72 3.78 -21.60
C ALA A 887 5.05 4.15 -20.14
N GLU A 888 5.03 3.18 -19.23
CA GLU A 888 5.40 3.37 -17.82
C GLU A 888 6.86 3.81 -17.66
N ILE A 889 7.80 3.11 -18.30
CA ILE A 889 9.22 3.47 -18.28
C ILE A 889 9.43 4.88 -18.87
N THR A 890 8.75 5.20 -19.97
CA THR A 890 8.84 6.54 -20.59
C THR A 890 8.38 7.63 -19.62
N GLY A 891 7.24 7.45 -18.94
CA GLY A 891 6.73 8.40 -17.96
C GLY A 891 7.68 8.64 -16.79
N GLU A 892 8.27 7.58 -16.24
CA GLU A 892 9.24 7.65 -15.13
C GLU A 892 10.48 8.46 -15.51
N TYR A 893 11.09 8.20 -16.67
CA TYR A 893 12.29 8.93 -17.11
C TYR A 893 12.00 10.37 -17.53
N VAL A 894 10.83 10.64 -18.12
CA VAL A 894 10.39 12.01 -18.38
C VAL A 894 10.25 12.77 -17.07
N SER A 895 9.68 12.14 -16.03
CA SER A 895 9.59 12.77 -14.70
C SER A 895 10.96 13.05 -14.07
N CYS A 896 11.95 12.19 -14.31
CA CYS A 896 13.33 12.38 -13.84
C CYS A 896 14.01 13.56 -14.55
N LEU A 897 13.91 13.62 -15.90
CA LEU A 897 14.44 14.75 -16.68
C LEU A 897 13.80 16.08 -16.25
N LEU A 898 12.48 16.11 -16.12
CA LEU A 898 11.75 17.30 -15.68
C LEU A 898 12.10 17.68 -14.24
N SER A 899 12.33 16.70 -13.35
CA SER A 899 12.81 16.98 -11.99
C SER A 899 14.18 17.63 -12.00
N LEU A 900 15.13 17.12 -12.78
CA LEU A 900 16.48 17.69 -12.90
C LEU A 900 16.43 19.12 -13.44
N LEU A 901 15.77 19.33 -14.59
CA LEU A 901 15.66 20.64 -15.23
C LEU A 901 14.96 21.67 -14.33
N ARG A 902 13.97 21.25 -13.54
CA ARG A 902 13.26 22.13 -12.60
C ARG A 902 14.13 22.58 -11.42
N GLN A 903 15.12 21.77 -11.01
CA GLN A 903 16.06 22.11 -9.94
C GLN A 903 17.25 22.95 -10.43
N MET A 904 17.46 23.03 -11.75
CA MET A 904 18.53 23.85 -12.32
C MET A 904 18.24 25.35 -12.13
N THR A 905 19.23 26.08 -11.61
CA THR A 905 19.22 27.53 -11.50
C THR A 905 19.99 28.14 -12.67
N GLU A 906 19.98 29.47 -12.77
CA GLU A 906 20.79 30.20 -13.76
C GLU A 906 22.28 29.81 -13.70
N ILE A 907 22.81 29.54 -12.51
CA ILE A 907 24.22 29.16 -12.31
C ILE A 907 24.50 27.79 -12.95
N HIS A 908 23.62 26.80 -12.73
CA HIS A 908 23.76 25.46 -13.30
C HIS A 908 23.69 25.49 -14.83
N PHE A 909 22.80 26.30 -15.42
CA PHE A 909 22.75 26.45 -16.87
C PHE A 909 24.01 27.11 -17.44
N HIS A 910 24.54 28.15 -16.79
CA HIS A 910 25.79 28.78 -17.21
C HIS A 910 26.97 27.82 -17.12
N HIS A 911 27.08 27.03 -16.05
CA HIS A 911 28.14 26.04 -15.87
C HIS A 911 28.06 24.96 -16.97
N LEU A 912 26.88 24.35 -17.16
CA LEU A 912 26.62 23.37 -18.22
C LEU A 912 27.03 23.89 -19.60
N LEU A 913 26.61 25.10 -19.97
CA LEU A 913 26.85 25.66 -21.30
C LEU A 913 28.33 26.01 -21.54
N ASN A 914 29.10 26.27 -20.49
CA ASN A 914 30.53 26.56 -20.57
C ASN A 914 31.41 25.30 -20.53
N ASN A 915 30.90 24.16 -20.06
CA ASN A 915 31.66 22.91 -19.92
C ASN A 915 31.82 22.10 -21.21
N PHE A 916 31.15 22.46 -22.30
CA PHE A 916 31.33 21.78 -23.59
C PHE A 916 32.70 22.11 -24.21
N HIS A 917 33.44 21.07 -24.61
CA HIS A 917 34.81 21.24 -25.12
C HIS A 917 34.82 21.69 -26.58
N SER A 918 33.75 21.42 -27.33
CA SER A 918 33.63 21.80 -28.74
C SER A 918 32.24 22.31 -29.10
N LYS A 919 32.17 23.14 -30.16
CA LYS A 919 30.88 23.60 -30.72
C LYS A 919 30.01 22.45 -31.24
N GLU A 920 30.61 21.34 -31.69
CA GLU A 920 29.86 20.18 -32.19
C GLU A 920 29.18 19.43 -31.03
N GLU A 921 29.84 19.28 -29.87
CA GLU A 921 29.21 18.71 -28.67
C GLU A 921 28.01 19.53 -28.21
N LEU A 922 28.17 20.87 -28.15
CA LEU A 922 27.07 21.78 -27.80
C LEU A 922 25.92 21.67 -28.81
N LYS A 923 26.22 21.59 -30.10
CA LYS A 923 25.22 21.41 -31.15
C LYS A 923 24.46 20.09 -31.00
N GLU A 924 25.16 18.98 -30.76
CA GLU A 924 24.54 17.68 -30.54
C GLU A 924 23.62 17.72 -29.30
N PHE A 925 24.07 18.33 -28.21
CA PHE A 925 23.27 18.55 -27.02
C PHE A 925 21.99 19.36 -27.30
N LEU A 926 22.10 20.52 -27.97
CA LEU A 926 20.95 21.36 -28.32
C LEU A 926 19.94 20.62 -29.20
N LEU A 927 20.43 19.86 -30.20
CA LEU A 927 19.57 19.04 -31.05
C LEU A 927 18.87 17.93 -30.27
N LYS A 928 19.58 17.24 -29.36
CA LYS A 928 19.02 16.20 -28.47
C LYS A 928 17.91 16.77 -27.58
N ILE A 929 18.17 17.85 -26.84
CA ILE A 929 17.19 18.41 -25.90
C ILE A 929 15.97 18.98 -26.61
N PHE A 930 16.14 19.68 -27.73
CA PHE A 930 15.00 20.16 -28.53
C PHE A 930 14.19 19.02 -29.13
N CYS A 931 14.85 17.93 -29.55
CA CYS A 931 14.16 16.73 -30.03
C CYS A 931 13.31 16.08 -28.92
N VAL A 932 13.89 15.91 -27.72
CA VAL A 932 13.16 15.40 -26.56
C VAL A 932 11.94 16.28 -26.27
N PHE A 933 12.10 17.60 -26.16
CA PHE A 933 10.98 18.52 -25.91
C PHE A 933 9.87 18.42 -26.96
N ARG A 934 10.21 18.31 -28.25
CA ARG A 934 9.21 18.09 -29.30
C ARG A 934 8.46 16.76 -29.11
N ASN A 935 9.18 15.70 -28.75
CA ASN A 935 8.58 14.38 -28.52
C ASN A 935 7.66 14.39 -27.29
N LEU A 936 8.03 15.11 -26.21
CA LEU A 936 7.18 15.28 -25.02
C LEU A 936 5.81 15.87 -25.35
N MET A 937 5.77 16.83 -26.29
CA MET A 937 4.54 17.50 -26.71
C MET A 937 3.71 16.67 -27.70
N LYS A 938 4.36 15.86 -28.55
CA LYS A 938 3.67 15.05 -29.58
C LYS A 938 3.10 13.74 -29.05
N LEU A 939 3.84 13.00 -28.22
CA LEU A 939 3.56 11.59 -27.92
C LEU A 939 2.46 11.34 -26.86
N THR A 940 1.70 12.37 -26.45
CA THR A 940 0.68 12.25 -25.39
C THR A 940 1.15 11.46 -24.15
N ILE A 941 2.38 11.70 -23.72
CA ILE A 941 3.05 10.94 -22.63
C ILE A 941 2.21 10.97 -21.36
N PHE A 942 1.64 12.14 -21.04
CA PHE A 942 0.69 12.29 -19.95
C PHE A 942 -0.75 12.34 -20.47
N PRO A 943 -1.67 11.55 -19.89
CA PRO A 943 -3.11 11.57 -20.18
C PRO A 943 -3.72 12.98 -20.11
N ARG A 944 -4.83 13.21 -20.83
CA ARG A 944 -5.46 14.55 -20.92
C ARG A 944 -5.96 15.08 -19.57
N ASP A 945 -6.41 14.18 -18.71
CA ASP A 945 -6.86 14.42 -17.34
C ASP A 945 -5.71 14.72 -16.36
N TRP A 946 -4.45 14.54 -16.76
CA TRP A 946 -3.27 14.91 -15.97
C TRP A 946 -2.82 16.34 -16.29
N SER A 947 -3.75 17.29 -16.23
CA SER A 947 -3.49 18.67 -16.62
C SER A 947 -2.37 19.32 -15.80
N VAL A 948 -2.23 18.95 -14.53
CA VAL A 948 -1.15 19.41 -13.66
C VAL A 948 0.22 19.04 -14.22
N MET A 949 0.45 17.76 -14.56
CA MET A 949 1.71 17.31 -15.15
C MET A 949 1.98 17.94 -16.52
N ARG A 950 0.95 18.08 -17.36
CA ARG A 950 1.07 18.68 -18.70
C ARG A 950 1.44 20.16 -18.66
N LEU A 951 0.82 20.94 -17.77
CA LEU A 951 1.13 22.35 -17.57
C LEU A 951 2.52 22.54 -16.96
N LEU A 952 2.88 21.72 -15.97
CA LEU A 952 4.21 21.74 -15.36
C LEU A 952 5.32 21.41 -16.38
N THR A 953 5.10 20.39 -17.22
CA THR A 953 6.00 20.04 -18.32
C THR A 953 6.18 21.22 -19.27
N SER A 954 5.08 21.88 -19.65
CA SER A 954 5.11 23.04 -20.54
C SER A 954 5.88 24.20 -19.91
N HIS A 955 5.68 24.46 -18.62
CA HIS A 955 6.40 25.50 -17.88
C HIS A 955 7.92 25.25 -17.85
N ILE A 956 8.34 24.02 -17.53
CA ILE A 956 9.77 23.65 -17.50
C ILE A 956 10.40 23.80 -18.89
N ILE A 957 9.71 23.41 -19.95
CA ILE A 957 10.22 23.53 -21.33
C ILE A 957 10.46 25.00 -21.71
N VAL A 958 9.52 25.91 -21.45
CA VAL A 958 9.70 27.33 -21.84
C VAL A 958 10.82 27.99 -21.05
N VAL A 959 10.89 27.76 -19.73
CA VAL A 959 11.96 28.28 -18.88
C VAL A 959 13.32 27.75 -19.32
N THR A 960 13.44 26.44 -19.55
CA THR A 960 14.70 25.83 -20.03
C THR A 960 15.10 26.39 -21.39
N THR A 961 14.13 26.57 -22.31
CA THR A 961 14.40 27.11 -23.65
C THR A 961 14.97 28.53 -23.59
N GLN A 962 14.46 29.38 -22.69
CA GLN A 962 14.98 30.74 -22.47
C GLN A 962 16.45 30.76 -22.03
N PHE A 963 16.90 29.77 -21.24
CA PHE A 963 18.32 29.64 -20.86
C PHE A 963 19.19 29.11 -22.01
N LEU A 964 18.64 28.31 -22.93
CA LEU A 964 19.38 27.73 -24.05
C LEU A 964 19.50 28.68 -25.25
N SER A 965 18.52 29.56 -25.48
CA SER A 965 18.50 30.49 -26.61
C SER A 965 19.76 31.37 -26.73
N PRO A 966 20.30 31.98 -25.65
CA PRO A 966 21.52 32.78 -25.73
C PRO A 966 22.73 31.97 -26.21
N ALA A 967 22.86 30.71 -25.79
CA ALA A 967 23.94 29.83 -26.23
C ALA A 967 23.80 29.45 -27.71
N LEU A 968 22.58 29.21 -28.18
CA LEU A 968 22.31 29.01 -29.62
C LEU A 968 22.77 30.23 -30.41
N HIS A 969 22.29 31.41 -30.03
CA HIS A 969 22.62 32.67 -30.71
C HIS A 969 24.14 32.96 -30.69
N LYS A 970 24.78 32.87 -29.52
CA LYS A 970 26.21 33.19 -29.40
C LYS A 970 27.10 32.29 -30.25
N ASN A 971 26.76 31.01 -30.40
CA ASN A 971 27.66 30.02 -31.01
C ASN A 971 27.37 29.71 -32.49
N PHE A 972 26.13 29.93 -32.97
CA PHE A 972 25.67 29.44 -34.29
C PHE A 972 24.99 30.50 -35.18
N SER A 973 25.27 31.80 -35.01
CA SER A 973 24.61 32.88 -35.79
C SER A 973 25.48 33.53 -36.87
N GLU A 974 26.76 33.80 -36.56
CA GLU A 974 27.64 34.61 -37.41
C GLU A 974 28.44 33.74 -38.38
N ALA A 975 29.78 33.67 -38.24
CA ALA A 975 30.67 32.96 -39.16
C ALA A 975 30.38 31.44 -39.27
N ASP A 976 29.78 30.85 -38.23
CA ASP A 976 29.49 29.41 -38.11
C ASP A 976 27.96 29.15 -38.06
N PHE A 977 27.20 29.74 -38.99
CA PHE A 977 25.75 29.56 -39.04
C PHE A 977 25.34 28.09 -39.23
N ASP A 978 24.54 27.55 -38.31
CA ASP A 978 24.00 26.18 -38.40
C ASP A 978 22.48 26.17 -38.59
N PHE A 979 22.05 25.96 -39.83
CA PHE A 979 20.63 25.90 -40.18
C PHE A 979 19.85 24.85 -39.38
N LYS A 980 20.45 23.69 -39.06
CA LYS A 980 19.73 22.58 -38.41
C LYS A 980 19.34 22.93 -36.98
N VAL A 981 20.24 23.54 -36.20
CA VAL A 981 19.97 23.93 -34.81
C VAL A 981 18.90 25.01 -34.74
N TRP A 982 19.02 26.05 -35.57
CA TRP A 982 18.03 27.11 -35.69
C TRP A 982 16.66 26.60 -36.15
N ASN A 983 16.62 25.75 -37.17
CA ASN A 983 15.38 25.13 -37.65
C ASN A 983 14.73 24.27 -36.56
N SER A 984 15.55 23.52 -35.81
CA SER A 984 15.13 22.68 -34.67
C SER A 984 14.49 23.54 -33.57
N PHE A 985 15.07 24.71 -33.28
CA PHE A 985 14.55 25.69 -32.33
C PHE A 985 13.19 26.27 -32.80
N PHE A 986 13.09 26.83 -34.00
CA PHE A 986 11.82 27.38 -34.49
C PHE A 986 10.71 26.31 -34.59
N SER A 987 11.07 25.10 -35.01
CA SER A 987 10.14 23.98 -35.02
C SER A 987 9.62 23.63 -33.62
N LEU A 988 10.47 23.76 -32.59
CA LEU A 988 10.10 23.54 -31.20
C LEU A 988 9.15 24.64 -30.70
N THR A 989 9.50 25.91 -30.91
CA THR A 989 8.71 27.05 -30.41
C THR A 989 7.33 27.13 -31.07
N VAL A 990 7.25 26.89 -32.38
CA VAL A 990 5.97 26.82 -33.11
C VAL A 990 5.09 25.67 -32.58
N LEU A 991 5.68 24.48 -32.40
CA LEU A 991 4.96 23.33 -31.88
C LEU A 991 4.46 23.60 -30.45
N TYR A 992 5.27 24.27 -29.63
CA TYR A 992 4.94 24.62 -28.26
C TYR A 992 3.73 25.55 -28.17
N ILE A 993 3.69 26.62 -28.97
CA ILE A 993 2.58 27.59 -28.92
C ILE A 993 1.27 26.97 -29.43
N ASN A 994 1.36 26.12 -30.46
CA ASN A 994 0.21 25.46 -31.07
C ASN A 994 -0.30 24.23 -30.30
N GLN A 995 0.35 23.83 -29.21
CA GLN A 995 0.00 22.59 -28.52
C GLN A 995 -1.41 22.66 -27.90
N PRO A 996 -2.20 21.57 -27.92
CA PRO A 996 -3.57 21.57 -27.39
C PRO A 996 -3.67 21.92 -25.90
N SER A 997 -2.67 21.54 -25.10
CA SER A 997 -2.65 21.78 -23.64
C SER A 997 -2.63 23.26 -23.26
N LEU A 998 -2.17 24.13 -24.16
CA LEU A 998 -2.03 25.57 -23.93
C LEU A 998 -3.14 26.39 -24.61
N GLN A 999 -4.11 25.76 -25.28
CA GLN A 999 -5.27 26.48 -25.81
C GLN A 999 -6.29 26.71 -24.70
N LEU A 1000 -5.99 27.71 -23.85
CA LEU A 1000 -6.71 28.01 -22.62
C LEU A 1000 -8.19 28.38 -22.86
N GLU A 1001 -8.53 28.76 -24.08
CA GLU A 1001 -9.88 29.09 -24.53
C GLU A 1001 -10.81 27.88 -24.51
N ALA A 1002 -10.26 26.66 -24.62
CA ALA A 1002 -11.00 25.41 -24.51
C ALA A 1002 -11.28 24.99 -23.04
N LEU A 1003 -10.65 25.64 -22.05
CA LEU A 1003 -10.80 25.32 -20.64
C LEU A 1003 -12.01 26.05 -20.02
N GLY A 1004 -12.62 25.42 -19.01
CA GLY A 1004 -13.67 26.07 -18.22
C GLY A 1004 -13.15 27.35 -17.51
N PRO A 1005 -14.00 28.37 -17.30
CA PRO A 1005 -13.57 29.68 -16.79
C PRO A 1005 -12.76 29.63 -15.49
N ALA A 1006 -13.18 28.80 -14.53
CA ALA A 1006 -12.48 28.66 -13.24
C ALA A 1006 -11.09 28.05 -13.41
N LYS A 1007 -10.96 27.02 -14.26
CA LYS A 1007 -9.68 26.38 -14.56
C LYS A 1007 -8.76 27.34 -15.32
N ARG A 1008 -9.29 28.05 -16.33
CA ARG A 1008 -8.55 29.07 -17.08
C ARG A 1008 -7.97 30.15 -16.16
N LYS A 1009 -8.80 30.70 -15.27
CA LYS A 1009 -8.35 31.69 -14.28
C LYS A 1009 -7.22 31.13 -13.40
N LYS A 1010 -7.39 29.94 -12.83
CA LYS A 1010 -6.37 29.30 -11.98
C LYS A 1010 -5.02 29.07 -12.70
N VAL A 1011 -5.06 28.70 -13.98
CA VAL A 1011 -3.85 28.52 -14.79
C VAL A 1011 -3.14 29.86 -15.03
N LEU A 1012 -3.89 30.89 -15.41
CA LEU A 1012 -3.35 32.23 -15.64
C LEU A 1012 -2.79 32.86 -14.36
N ASP A 1013 -3.48 32.71 -13.23
CA ASP A 1013 -3.03 33.23 -11.93
C ASP A 1013 -1.69 32.58 -11.49
N LYS A 1014 -1.46 31.30 -11.84
CA LYS A 1014 -0.26 30.56 -11.42
C LYS A 1014 0.93 30.70 -12.38
N HIS A 1015 0.69 30.63 -13.70
CA HIS A 1015 1.76 30.54 -14.70
C HIS A 1015 1.78 31.69 -15.71
N GLY A 1016 0.76 32.57 -15.70
CA GLY A 1016 0.50 33.46 -16.82
C GLY A 1016 0.13 32.69 -18.10
N ASP A 1017 0.13 33.37 -19.24
CA ASP A 1017 -0.03 32.72 -20.54
C ASP A 1017 1.34 32.33 -21.11
N MET A 1018 1.73 31.07 -20.89
CA MET A 1018 3.03 30.55 -21.34
C MET A 1018 3.25 30.65 -22.86
N ARG A 1019 2.18 30.77 -23.66
CA ARG A 1019 2.29 30.98 -25.12
C ARG A 1019 2.93 32.33 -25.43
N VAL A 1020 2.61 33.36 -24.64
CA VAL A 1020 3.18 34.71 -24.80
C VAL A 1020 4.67 34.69 -24.53
N MET A 1021 5.11 34.03 -23.44
CA MET A 1021 6.53 33.90 -23.10
C MET A 1021 7.33 33.25 -24.24
N MET A 1022 6.81 32.16 -24.81
CA MET A 1022 7.46 31.48 -25.94
C MET A 1022 7.40 32.30 -27.23
N ALA A 1023 6.33 33.07 -27.47
CA ALA A 1023 6.22 33.95 -28.64
C ALA A 1023 7.24 35.09 -28.61
N TYR A 1024 7.46 35.70 -27.44
CA TYR A 1024 8.53 36.68 -27.24
C TYR A 1024 9.90 36.08 -27.53
N GLU A 1025 10.16 34.85 -27.06
CA GLU A 1025 11.42 34.16 -27.30
C GLU A 1025 11.62 33.83 -28.80
N LEU A 1026 10.57 33.35 -29.47
CA LEU A 1026 10.56 33.11 -30.91
C LEU A 1026 10.87 34.40 -31.68
N PHE A 1027 10.17 35.49 -31.38
CA PHE A 1027 10.37 36.79 -32.01
C PHE A 1027 11.79 37.34 -31.79
N SER A 1028 12.28 37.31 -30.54
CA SER A 1028 13.64 37.73 -30.19
C SER A 1028 14.70 36.98 -31.00
N MET A 1029 14.55 35.66 -31.11
CA MET A 1029 15.47 34.82 -31.88
C MET A 1029 15.35 35.03 -33.39
N TRP A 1030 14.14 35.27 -33.91
CA TRP A 1030 13.95 35.65 -35.32
C TRP A 1030 14.68 36.94 -35.68
N GLN A 1031 14.62 37.96 -34.81
CA GLN A 1031 15.33 39.23 -35.07
C GLN A 1031 16.85 39.06 -35.10
N LYS A 1032 17.37 38.10 -34.33
CA LYS A 1032 18.80 37.79 -34.25
C LYS A 1032 19.37 37.00 -35.44
N LEU A 1033 18.53 36.53 -36.38
CA LEU A 1033 19.00 35.79 -37.56
C LEU A 1033 19.82 36.62 -38.56
N GLY A 1034 19.64 37.96 -38.57
CA GLY A 1034 20.30 38.85 -39.54
C GLY A 1034 20.09 38.40 -40.99
N ASP A 1035 21.19 38.36 -41.76
CA ASP A 1035 21.19 37.99 -43.19
C ASP A 1035 20.79 36.54 -43.47
N ASN A 1036 20.65 35.70 -42.44
CA ASN A 1036 20.27 34.29 -42.58
C ASN A 1036 18.75 34.07 -42.71
N LYS A 1037 17.92 35.08 -42.46
CA LYS A 1037 16.44 35.01 -42.54
C LYS A 1037 15.92 34.36 -43.84
N PRO A 1038 16.42 34.68 -45.05
CA PRO A 1038 15.90 34.12 -46.30
C PRO A 1038 15.96 32.59 -46.40
N HIS A 1039 16.85 31.92 -45.66
CA HIS A 1039 16.92 30.45 -45.64
C HIS A 1039 15.70 29.82 -44.94
N PHE A 1040 15.04 30.55 -44.05
CA PHE A 1040 13.90 30.06 -43.27
C PHE A 1040 12.55 30.47 -43.83
N ILE A 1041 12.46 31.58 -44.56
CA ILE A 1041 11.18 32.15 -44.99
C ILE A 1041 10.28 31.09 -45.63
N PRO A 1042 10.67 30.36 -46.70
CA PRO A 1042 9.78 29.36 -47.31
C PRO A 1042 9.38 28.23 -46.35
N GLY A 1043 10.25 27.84 -45.42
CA GLY A 1043 9.94 26.77 -44.47
C GLY A 1043 9.08 27.22 -43.28
N MET A 1044 9.16 28.49 -42.89
CA MET A 1044 8.56 29.03 -41.66
C MET A 1044 7.30 29.85 -41.86
N MET A 1045 6.94 30.20 -43.11
CA MET A 1045 5.69 30.91 -43.44
C MET A 1045 4.46 30.21 -42.83
N GLY A 1046 4.24 28.93 -43.17
CA GLY A 1046 3.13 28.15 -42.63
C GLY A 1046 3.20 27.99 -41.10
N PRO A 1047 4.32 27.51 -40.53
CA PRO A 1047 4.52 27.43 -39.09
C PRO A 1047 4.19 28.71 -38.30
N PHE A 1048 4.70 29.87 -38.72
CA PHE A 1048 4.45 31.15 -38.05
C PHE A 1048 3.02 31.63 -38.24
N LEU A 1049 2.42 31.36 -39.40
CA LEU A 1049 1.01 31.65 -39.63
C LEU A 1049 0.14 30.87 -38.63
N GLY A 1050 0.44 29.58 -38.44
CA GLY A 1050 -0.21 28.75 -37.44
C GLY A 1050 -0.17 29.38 -36.03
N VAL A 1051 0.97 29.96 -35.64
CA VAL A 1051 1.10 30.68 -34.36
C VAL A 1051 0.20 31.91 -34.29
N THR A 1052 0.11 32.72 -35.36
CA THR A 1052 -0.76 33.91 -35.37
C THR A 1052 -2.25 33.59 -35.34
N LEU A 1053 -2.64 32.38 -35.76
CA LEU A 1053 -4.04 31.92 -35.74
C LEU A 1053 -4.50 31.47 -34.35
N VAL A 1054 -3.59 31.38 -33.37
CA VAL A 1054 -3.94 31.13 -31.96
C VAL A 1054 -4.79 32.29 -31.43
N PRO A 1055 -5.90 32.03 -30.72
CA PRO A 1055 -6.82 33.06 -30.19
C PRO A 1055 -6.27 33.76 -28.93
N GLN A 1056 -5.08 34.33 -29.05
CA GLN A 1056 -4.37 35.06 -28.00
C GLN A 1056 -3.81 36.36 -28.59
N THR A 1057 -4.33 37.50 -28.14
CA THR A 1057 -4.06 38.83 -28.73
C THR A 1057 -2.60 39.24 -28.66
N GLU A 1058 -1.91 39.00 -27.55
CA GLU A 1058 -0.52 39.41 -27.37
C GLU A 1058 0.44 38.60 -28.27
N VAL A 1059 0.20 37.30 -28.44
CA VAL A 1059 0.92 36.46 -29.39
C VAL A 1059 0.75 37.00 -30.81
N ARG A 1060 -0.46 37.44 -31.18
CA ARG A 1060 -0.73 38.07 -32.49
C ARG A 1060 0.03 39.37 -32.67
N ASN A 1061 0.01 40.25 -31.67
CA ASN A 1061 0.73 41.53 -31.68
C ASN A 1061 2.23 41.35 -31.93
N ILE A 1062 2.83 40.31 -31.34
CA ILE A 1062 4.26 40.00 -31.47
C ILE A 1062 4.58 39.37 -32.84
N MET A 1063 3.73 38.44 -33.29
CA MET A 1063 4.06 37.54 -34.39
C MET A 1063 3.62 38.05 -35.77
N ILE A 1064 2.52 38.80 -35.86
CA ILE A 1064 2.03 39.37 -37.14
C ILE A 1064 3.09 40.26 -37.82
N PRO A 1065 3.81 41.15 -37.10
CA PRO A 1065 4.87 41.98 -37.70
C PRO A 1065 6.01 41.20 -38.36
N ILE A 1066 6.23 39.93 -38.02
CA ILE A 1066 7.25 39.09 -38.68
C ILE A 1066 6.94 38.93 -40.18
N PHE A 1067 5.67 38.93 -40.59
CA PHE A 1067 5.32 38.82 -42.00
C PHE A 1067 5.72 40.06 -42.81
N HIS A 1068 5.71 41.25 -42.21
CA HIS A 1068 6.27 42.46 -42.83
C HIS A 1068 7.78 42.29 -43.06
N ASP A 1069 8.51 41.81 -42.06
CA ASP A 1069 9.95 41.55 -42.17
C ASP A 1069 10.26 40.47 -43.23
N MET A 1070 9.46 39.41 -43.32
CA MET A 1070 9.59 38.40 -44.38
C MET A 1070 9.37 38.97 -45.78
N MET A 1071 8.35 39.81 -45.97
CA MET A 1071 8.07 40.50 -47.23
C MET A 1071 9.21 41.46 -47.59
N ASP A 1072 9.68 42.27 -46.64
CA ASP A 1072 10.77 43.23 -46.85
C ASP A 1072 12.09 42.52 -47.24
N TRP A 1073 12.42 41.40 -46.60
CA TRP A 1073 13.59 40.59 -46.98
C TRP A 1073 13.50 40.02 -48.39
N GLU A 1074 12.34 39.45 -48.78
CA GLU A 1074 12.16 38.96 -50.14
C GLU A 1074 12.19 40.10 -51.15
N GLN A 1075 11.54 41.22 -50.84
CA GLN A 1075 11.51 42.43 -51.66
C GLN A 1075 12.92 42.98 -51.92
N ARG A 1076 13.76 43.07 -50.89
CA ARG A 1076 15.16 43.53 -51.01
C ARG A 1076 16.01 42.59 -51.87
N LYS A 1077 15.74 41.27 -51.82
CA LYS A 1077 16.52 40.24 -52.51
C LYS A 1077 16.09 40.04 -53.97
N ASN A 1078 14.77 39.99 -54.22
CA ASN A 1078 14.18 39.59 -55.50
C ASN A 1078 13.49 40.75 -56.24
N GLY A 1079 13.37 41.92 -55.62
CA GLY A 1079 12.63 43.07 -56.14
C GLY A 1079 11.09 42.92 -56.10
N ASN A 1080 10.59 41.80 -55.57
CA ASN A 1080 9.18 41.51 -55.36
C ASN A 1080 9.04 40.48 -54.21
N PHE A 1081 7.86 40.34 -53.62
CA PHE A 1081 7.55 39.34 -52.57
C PHE A 1081 6.50 38.30 -53.03
N LYS A 1082 6.49 37.96 -54.33
CA LYS A 1082 5.46 37.07 -54.89
C LYS A 1082 5.51 35.65 -54.33
N GLN A 1083 6.67 35.18 -53.87
CA GLN A 1083 6.78 33.85 -53.28
C GLN A 1083 6.12 33.82 -51.90
N VAL A 1084 6.42 34.81 -51.04
CA VAL A 1084 5.76 35.01 -49.75
C VAL A 1084 4.26 35.19 -49.92
N GLU A 1085 3.83 35.98 -50.90
CA GLU A 1085 2.41 36.19 -51.23
C GLU A 1085 1.71 34.86 -51.59
N ALA A 1086 2.27 34.09 -52.52
CA ALA A 1086 1.68 32.83 -52.97
C ALA A 1086 1.61 31.79 -51.85
N GLU A 1087 2.67 31.69 -51.04
CA GLU A 1087 2.75 30.72 -49.95
C GLU A 1087 1.83 31.10 -48.77
N LEU A 1088 1.76 32.37 -48.38
CA LEU A 1088 0.86 32.82 -47.33
C LEU A 1088 -0.61 32.50 -47.68
N MET A 1089 -1.02 32.80 -48.92
CA MET A 1089 -2.38 32.51 -49.38
C MET A 1089 -2.70 31.02 -49.38
N ASP A 1090 -1.78 30.16 -49.83
CA ASP A 1090 -1.98 28.69 -49.79
C ASP A 1090 -2.12 28.16 -48.36
N LYS A 1091 -1.29 28.66 -47.43
CA LYS A 1091 -1.35 28.24 -46.03
C LYS A 1091 -2.57 28.78 -45.29
N LEU A 1092 -3.02 29.99 -45.59
CA LEU A 1092 -4.25 30.56 -45.02
C LEU A 1092 -5.49 29.74 -45.42
N ASP A 1093 -5.62 29.40 -46.70
CA ASP A 1093 -6.72 28.55 -47.19
C ASP A 1093 -6.79 27.23 -46.41
N SER A 1094 -5.66 26.52 -46.34
CA SER A 1094 -5.59 25.24 -45.64
C SER A 1094 -5.90 25.37 -44.14
N MET A 1095 -5.30 26.34 -43.44
CA MET A 1095 -5.42 26.42 -41.98
C MET A 1095 -6.78 26.94 -41.51
N VAL A 1096 -7.39 27.89 -42.23
CA VAL A 1096 -8.73 28.39 -41.88
C VAL A 1096 -9.79 27.33 -42.20
N SER A 1097 -9.61 26.58 -43.30
CA SER A 1097 -10.43 25.40 -43.60
C SER A 1097 -10.37 24.33 -42.51
N ASP A 1098 -9.21 24.13 -41.88
CA ASP A 1098 -9.02 23.23 -40.72
C ASP A 1098 -9.63 23.77 -39.41
N GLY A 1099 -10.36 24.88 -39.46
CA GLY A 1099 -11.09 25.45 -38.33
C GLY A 1099 -10.30 26.45 -37.49
N LYS A 1100 -9.12 26.91 -37.94
CA LYS A 1100 -8.30 27.93 -37.25
C LYS A 1100 -8.67 29.35 -37.69
N GLY A 1101 -8.16 30.36 -36.97
CA GLY A 1101 -8.41 31.78 -37.26
C GLY A 1101 -9.76 32.29 -36.74
N ASP A 1102 -9.88 33.60 -36.58
CA ASP A 1102 -11.11 34.28 -36.18
C ASP A 1102 -11.12 35.71 -36.74
N ASP A 1103 -12.23 36.42 -36.53
CA ASP A 1103 -12.40 37.75 -37.07
C ASP A 1103 -11.41 38.77 -36.48
N ASN A 1104 -11.09 38.63 -35.20
CA ASN A 1104 -10.06 39.43 -34.53
C ASN A 1104 -8.67 39.22 -35.16
N HIS A 1105 -8.35 38.01 -35.63
CA HIS A 1105 -7.11 37.75 -36.35
C HIS A 1105 -7.09 38.53 -37.68
N ARG A 1106 -8.20 38.48 -38.44
CA ARG A 1106 -8.35 39.23 -39.71
C ARG A 1106 -8.11 40.72 -39.49
N GLU A 1107 -8.75 41.31 -38.49
CA GLU A 1107 -8.62 42.74 -38.16
C GLU A 1107 -7.19 43.11 -37.77
N LEU A 1108 -6.58 42.39 -36.83
CA LEU A 1108 -5.21 42.66 -36.38
C LEU A 1108 -4.17 42.43 -37.49
N PHE A 1109 -4.37 41.41 -38.33
CA PHE A 1109 -3.48 41.12 -39.45
C PHE A 1109 -3.48 42.27 -40.46
N SER A 1110 -4.65 42.79 -40.78
CA SER A 1110 -4.80 43.95 -41.66
C SER A 1110 -4.18 45.20 -41.04
N LEU A 1111 -4.55 45.52 -39.79
CA LEU A 1111 -4.13 46.72 -39.08
C LEU A 1111 -2.59 46.82 -38.97
N PHE A 1112 -1.93 45.80 -38.41
CA PHE A 1112 -0.50 45.87 -38.14
C PHE A 1112 0.36 45.87 -39.40
N LEU A 1113 -0.04 45.12 -40.43
CA LEU A 1113 0.73 45.11 -41.67
C LEU A 1113 0.56 46.41 -42.45
N LEU A 1114 -0.66 46.98 -42.51
CA LEU A 1114 -0.86 48.28 -43.14
C LEU A 1114 -0.03 49.38 -42.45
N GLU A 1115 -0.06 49.44 -41.13
CA GLU A 1115 0.73 50.42 -40.34
C GLU A 1115 2.23 50.33 -40.66
N LYS A 1116 2.78 49.13 -40.83
CA LYS A 1116 4.19 48.92 -41.17
C LYS A 1116 4.50 49.25 -42.63
N ILE A 1117 3.62 48.87 -43.55
CA ILE A 1117 3.81 49.03 -45.00
C ILE A 1117 3.70 50.49 -45.44
N GLU A 1118 2.95 51.34 -44.71
CA GLU A 1118 2.80 52.76 -45.03
C GLU A 1118 4.15 53.50 -45.18
N GLN A 1119 5.17 53.06 -44.45
CA GLN A 1119 6.50 53.67 -44.45
C GLN A 1119 7.43 53.12 -45.55
N GLU A 1120 6.97 52.13 -46.33
CA GLU A 1120 7.81 51.39 -47.28
C GLU A 1120 7.77 51.95 -48.71
N THR A 1121 8.86 51.70 -49.45
CA THR A 1121 8.96 52.09 -50.87
C THR A 1121 8.05 51.25 -51.78
N TRP A 1122 7.69 50.04 -51.34
CA TRP A 1122 6.81 49.08 -52.01
C TRP A 1122 5.38 49.11 -51.45
N ARG A 1123 4.95 50.22 -50.83
CA ARG A 1123 3.65 50.33 -50.16
C ARG A 1123 2.45 50.00 -51.05
N GLU A 1124 2.47 50.36 -52.32
CA GLU A 1124 1.31 50.14 -53.22
C GLU A 1124 1.05 48.65 -53.46
N THR A 1125 2.12 47.88 -53.74
CA THR A 1125 2.02 46.42 -53.88
C THR A 1125 1.71 45.76 -52.54
N GLY A 1126 2.28 46.25 -51.44
CA GLY A 1126 1.99 45.77 -50.09
C GLY A 1126 0.53 45.96 -49.65
N ILE A 1127 -0.03 47.15 -49.84
CA ILE A 1127 -1.44 47.45 -49.52
C ILE A 1127 -2.40 46.59 -50.34
N SER A 1128 -2.11 46.44 -51.65
CA SER A 1128 -2.89 45.55 -52.53
C SER A 1128 -2.90 44.11 -52.01
N PHE A 1129 -1.74 43.60 -51.60
CA PHE A 1129 -1.61 42.25 -51.06
C PHE A 1129 -2.36 42.08 -49.73
N VAL A 1130 -2.17 42.98 -48.75
CA VAL A 1130 -2.87 42.89 -47.46
C VAL A 1130 -4.39 42.98 -47.64
N THR A 1131 -4.87 43.80 -48.57
CA THR A 1131 -6.30 43.88 -48.91
C THR A 1131 -6.82 42.56 -49.47
N SER A 1132 -6.09 41.95 -50.42
CA SER A 1132 -6.44 40.64 -50.97
C SER A 1132 -6.47 39.54 -49.90
N VAL A 1133 -5.48 39.51 -49.01
CA VAL A 1133 -5.42 38.55 -47.89
C VAL A 1133 -6.55 38.77 -46.89
N THR A 1134 -6.86 40.03 -46.56
CA THR A 1134 -7.96 40.36 -45.63
C THR A 1134 -9.30 39.86 -46.18
N ARG A 1135 -9.56 40.08 -47.47
CA ARG A 1135 -10.77 39.58 -48.16
C ARG A 1135 -10.79 38.06 -48.27
N LEU A 1136 -9.63 37.43 -48.48
CA LEU A 1136 -9.50 35.98 -48.49
C LEU A 1136 -9.88 35.38 -47.12
N VAL A 1137 -9.33 35.91 -46.02
CA VAL A 1137 -9.65 35.44 -44.66
C VAL A 1137 -11.14 35.62 -44.35
N GLU A 1138 -11.74 36.75 -44.74
CA GLU A 1138 -13.18 36.98 -44.62
C GLU A 1138 -13.99 35.87 -45.32
N ARG A 1139 -13.70 35.58 -46.59
CA ARG A 1139 -14.41 34.54 -47.35
C ARG A 1139 -14.18 33.14 -46.81
N LEU A 1140 -12.99 32.85 -46.28
CA LEU A 1140 -12.71 31.57 -45.63
C LEU A 1140 -13.44 31.42 -44.29
N LEU A 1141 -13.58 32.50 -43.52
CA LEU A 1141 -14.36 32.51 -42.28
C LEU A 1141 -15.85 32.32 -42.57
N ASP A 1142 -16.39 33.01 -43.58
CA ASP A 1142 -17.76 32.82 -44.08
C ASP A 1142 -18.00 31.34 -44.46
N TYR A 1143 -17.10 30.78 -45.27
CA TYR A 1143 -17.15 29.38 -45.71
C TYR A 1143 -17.14 28.41 -44.52
N ARG A 1144 -16.22 28.62 -43.56
CA ARG A 1144 -16.11 27.79 -42.37
C ARG A 1144 -17.38 27.82 -41.53
N ASP A 1145 -18.00 28.99 -41.39
CA ASP A 1145 -19.23 29.13 -40.61
C ASP A 1145 -20.40 28.39 -41.26
N CYS A 1146 -20.49 28.37 -42.60
CA CYS A 1146 -21.43 27.51 -43.35
C CYS A 1146 -21.16 26.00 -43.15
N MET A 1147 -19.93 25.61 -42.81
CA MET A 1147 -19.54 24.20 -42.64
C MET A 1147 -19.72 23.66 -41.20
N LYS A 1148 -20.15 24.48 -40.23
CA LYS A 1148 -20.38 24.04 -38.83
C LYS A 1148 -21.67 23.21 -38.69
N GLY A 1149 -21.71 22.31 -37.70
CA GLY A 1149 -22.69 21.20 -37.56
C GLY A 1149 -24.20 21.55 -37.66
N ASP A 1150 -25.00 20.60 -38.16
CA ASP A 1150 -26.46 20.64 -38.46
C ASP A 1150 -26.96 21.78 -39.37
N GLU A 1151 -26.08 22.56 -40.00
CA GLU A 1151 -26.47 23.50 -41.06
C GLU A 1151 -27.05 22.76 -42.29
N MET A 1152 -28.12 23.32 -42.90
CA MET A 1152 -28.75 22.76 -44.11
C MET A 1152 -27.75 22.61 -45.25
N GLU A 1153 -27.81 21.50 -46.00
CA GLU A 1153 -26.91 21.19 -47.11
C GLU A 1153 -26.80 22.32 -48.14
N ASN A 1154 -27.90 23.03 -48.41
CA ASN A 1154 -27.92 24.20 -49.29
C ASN A 1154 -26.97 25.33 -48.87
N LYS A 1155 -26.77 25.56 -47.56
CA LYS A 1155 -25.81 26.58 -47.09
C LYS A 1155 -24.36 26.14 -47.30
N LYS A 1156 -24.05 24.85 -47.14
CA LYS A 1156 -22.72 24.28 -47.39
C LYS A 1156 -22.36 24.36 -48.87
N ILE A 1157 -23.31 24.03 -49.74
CA ILE A 1157 -23.18 24.14 -51.19
C ILE A 1157 -22.99 25.62 -51.58
N GLY A 1158 -23.87 26.52 -51.11
CA GLY A 1158 -23.77 27.95 -51.40
C GLY A 1158 -22.46 28.59 -50.91
N GLY A 1159 -22.00 28.24 -49.72
CA GLY A 1159 -20.69 28.69 -49.20
C GLY A 1159 -19.52 28.21 -50.07
N SER A 1160 -19.57 26.95 -50.52
CA SER A 1160 -18.54 26.38 -51.41
C SER A 1160 -18.51 27.08 -52.78
N VAL A 1161 -19.68 27.35 -53.37
CA VAL A 1161 -19.80 28.06 -54.65
C VAL A 1161 -19.26 29.50 -54.54
N ASN A 1162 -19.58 30.21 -53.45
CA ASN A 1162 -19.10 31.57 -53.23
C ASN A 1162 -17.57 31.63 -53.13
N LEU A 1163 -16.98 30.72 -52.37
CA LEU A 1163 -15.53 30.65 -52.20
C LEU A 1163 -14.82 30.19 -53.49
N MET A 1164 -15.41 29.23 -54.21
CA MET A 1164 -14.95 28.82 -55.53
C MET A 1164 -14.94 30.00 -56.51
N ASN A 1165 -16.05 30.74 -56.61
CA ASN A 1165 -16.15 31.92 -57.47
C ASN A 1165 -15.12 33.00 -57.10
N PHE A 1166 -14.92 33.24 -55.80
CA PHE A 1166 -13.89 34.16 -55.31
C PHE A 1166 -12.48 33.80 -55.82
N TYR A 1167 -12.09 32.52 -55.77
CA TYR A 1167 -10.80 32.07 -56.30
C TYR A 1167 -10.66 32.24 -57.81
N LYS A 1168 -11.76 32.12 -58.57
CA LYS A 1168 -11.78 32.31 -60.03
C LYS A 1168 -11.71 33.78 -60.42
N SER A 1169 -12.62 34.61 -59.89
CA SER A 1169 -12.85 35.97 -60.38
C SER A 1169 -12.01 37.03 -59.66
N GLU A 1170 -11.68 36.84 -58.39
CA GLU A 1170 -11.04 37.88 -57.57
C GLU A 1170 -9.56 37.60 -57.29
N VAL A 1171 -9.20 36.35 -56.98
CA VAL A 1171 -7.81 35.97 -56.65
C VAL A 1171 -7.05 35.41 -57.87
N ASN A 1172 -7.77 34.91 -58.87
CA ASN A 1172 -7.24 34.26 -60.07
C ASN A 1172 -6.24 33.11 -59.73
N LYS A 1173 -6.65 32.20 -58.83
CA LYS A 1173 -5.85 31.04 -58.38
C LYS A 1173 -6.51 29.75 -58.84
N GLU A 1174 -6.15 29.32 -60.04
CA GLU A 1174 -6.73 28.15 -60.71
C GLU A 1174 -6.62 26.86 -59.88
N ASP A 1175 -5.45 26.59 -59.27
CA ASP A 1175 -5.27 25.40 -58.41
C ASP A 1175 -6.30 25.36 -57.26
N MET A 1176 -6.56 26.50 -56.60
CA MET A 1176 -7.51 26.56 -55.49
C MET A 1176 -8.95 26.42 -55.98
N TYR A 1177 -9.27 27.07 -57.09
CA TYR A 1177 -10.56 26.89 -57.76
C TYR A 1177 -10.85 25.42 -58.05
N ILE A 1178 -9.88 24.67 -58.59
CA ILE A 1178 -10.00 23.23 -58.85
C ILE A 1178 -10.19 22.43 -57.55
N ARG A 1179 -9.48 22.74 -56.46
CA ARG A 1179 -9.69 22.07 -55.15
C ARG A 1179 -11.13 22.24 -54.65
N TYR A 1180 -11.69 23.44 -54.77
CA TYR A 1180 -13.05 23.72 -54.32
C TYR A 1180 -14.12 23.15 -55.27
N ILE A 1181 -13.83 22.98 -56.56
CA ILE A 1181 -14.65 22.18 -57.48
C ILE A 1181 -14.80 20.75 -56.95
N HIS A 1182 -13.69 20.09 -56.58
CA HIS A 1182 -13.77 18.73 -56.05
C HIS A 1182 -14.51 18.65 -54.70
N LYS A 1183 -14.26 19.58 -53.78
CA LYS A 1183 -15.01 19.65 -52.51
C LYS A 1183 -16.52 19.83 -52.74
N LEU A 1184 -16.90 20.68 -53.71
CA LEU A 1184 -18.29 20.91 -54.08
C LEU A 1184 -18.92 19.67 -54.74
N CYS A 1185 -18.19 18.98 -55.62
CA CYS A 1185 -18.60 17.72 -56.21
C CYS A 1185 -18.87 16.66 -55.13
N ASP A 1186 -17.97 16.52 -54.14
CA ASP A 1186 -18.15 15.58 -53.03
C ASP A 1186 -19.40 15.91 -52.20
N LEU A 1187 -19.70 17.21 -51.99
CA LEU A 1187 -20.92 17.64 -51.31
C LEU A 1187 -22.18 17.30 -52.10
N HIS A 1188 -22.19 17.52 -53.42
CA HIS A 1188 -23.32 17.12 -54.28
C HIS A 1188 -23.51 15.61 -54.32
N LEU A 1189 -22.42 14.83 -54.35
CA LEU A 1189 -22.49 13.37 -54.27
C LEU A 1189 -23.08 12.89 -52.93
N HIS A 1190 -22.73 13.53 -51.82
CA HIS A 1190 -23.32 13.22 -50.50
C HIS A 1190 -24.79 13.61 -50.40
N ALA A 1191 -25.21 14.68 -51.09
CA ALA A 1191 -26.60 15.11 -51.18
C ALA A 1191 -27.42 14.33 -52.22
N GLU A 1192 -26.81 13.36 -52.91
CA GLU A 1192 -27.40 12.61 -54.04
C GLU A 1192 -27.80 13.49 -55.25
N ASP A 1193 -27.28 14.71 -55.33
CA ASP A 1193 -27.44 15.65 -56.45
C ASP A 1193 -26.46 15.35 -57.59
N TYR A 1194 -26.59 14.16 -58.18
CA TYR A 1194 -25.61 13.66 -59.17
C TYR A 1194 -25.48 14.53 -60.43
N THR A 1195 -26.56 15.23 -60.82
CA THR A 1195 -26.54 16.18 -61.95
C THR A 1195 -25.65 17.38 -61.66
N GLU A 1196 -25.78 17.98 -60.47
CA GLU A 1196 -24.93 19.09 -60.05
C GLU A 1196 -23.49 18.64 -59.79
N ALA A 1197 -23.28 17.40 -59.31
CA ALA A 1197 -21.94 16.81 -59.22
C ALA A 1197 -21.25 16.72 -60.59
N ALA A 1198 -21.97 16.30 -61.64
CA ALA A 1198 -21.45 16.24 -63.00
C ALA A 1198 -21.18 17.64 -63.59
N PHE A 1199 -22.10 18.60 -63.41
CA PHE A 1199 -21.88 19.99 -63.83
C PHE A 1199 -20.72 20.66 -63.08
N THR A 1200 -20.53 20.32 -61.81
CA THR A 1200 -19.40 20.81 -61.02
C THR A 1200 -18.07 20.31 -61.61
N LEU A 1201 -17.97 19.04 -61.98
CA LEU A 1201 -16.76 18.51 -62.66
C LEU A 1201 -16.55 19.12 -64.05
N LEU A 1202 -17.62 19.50 -64.76
CA LEU A 1202 -17.52 20.19 -66.05
C LEU A 1202 -16.77 21.52 -65.91
N LEU A 1203 -16.88 22.21 -64.77
CA LEU A 1203 -16.11 23.43 -64.51
C LEU A 1203 -14.59 23.21 -64.53
N TYR A 1204 -14.11 22.02 -64.14
CA TYR A 1204 -12.68 21.68 -64.27
C TYR A 1204 -12.36 21.24 -65.71
N TRP A 1205 -13.25 20.47 -66.33
CA TRP A 1205 -13.12 20.05 -67.71
C TRP A 1205 -12.97 21.24 -68.69
N GLU A 1206 -13.69 22.34 -68.46
CA GLU A 1206 -13.64 23.57 -69.26
C GLU A 1206 -12.27 24.28 -69.19
N LEU A 1207 -11.50 24.07 -68.13
CA LEU A 1207 -10.16 24.66 -67.97
C LEU A 1207 -9.09 23.94 -68.81
N LEU A 1208 -9.35 22.69 -69.21
CA LEU A 1208 -8.39 21.84 -69.90
C LEU A 1208 -8.53 21.94 -71.42
N GLN A 1209 -7.45 21.71 -72.16
CA GLN A 1209 -7.49 21.60 -73.63
C GLN A 1209 -7.26 20.15 -74.09
N TRP A 1210 -7.67 19.82 -75.32
CA TRP A 1210 -7.36 18.53 -75.96
C TRP A 1210 -5.93 18.55 -76.53
N GLU A 1211 -4.96 18.93 -75.69
CA GLU A 1211 -3.54 19.08 -76.04
C GLU A 1211 -2.66 18.14 -75.21
N ASP A 1212 -1.50 17.77 -75.74
CA ASP A 1212 -0.53 16.87 -75.09
C ASP A 1212 0.35 17.58 -74.04
N ARG A 1213 -0.15 18.69 -73.48
CA ARG A 1213 0.55 19.50 -72.50
C ARG A 1213 0.66 18.74 -71.17
N PRO A 1214 1.86 18.60 -70.58
CA PRO A 1214 2.03 17.86 -69.34
C PRO A 1214 1.45 18.63 -68.15
N LEU A 1215 0.60 17.95 -67.37
CA LEU A 1215 0.13 18.38 -66.06
C LEU A 1215 0.92 17.66 -64.96
N ARG A 1216 1.29 18.40 -63.93
CA ARG A 1216 1.89 17.85 -62.71
C ARG A 1216 0.90 17.00 -61.90
N ASP A 1217 1.43 16.19 -61.00
CA ASP A 1217 0.63 15.55 -59.95
C ASP A 1217 -0.14 16.63 -59.15
N PHE A 1218 -1.45 16.46 -59.00
CA PHE A 1218 -2.31 17.40 -58.27
C PHE A 1218 -3.53 16.66 -57.71
N LEU A 1219 -3.95 16.87 -56.46
CA LEU A 1219 -5.04 16.10 -55.84
C LEU A 1219 -4.80 14.56 -55.93
N HIS A 1220 -5.76 13.79 -56.46
CA HIS A 1220 -5.69 12.32 -56.64
C HIS A 1220 -5.22 11.90 -58.04
N TYR A 1221 -4.70 12.85 -58.80
CA TYR A 1221 -4.54 12.82 -60.24
C TYR A 1221 -3.02 12.79 -60.55
N PRO A 1222 -2.51 11.72 -61.20
CA PRO A 1222 -1.07 11.57 -61.46
C PRO A 1222 -0.55 12.54 -62.54
N CYS A 1223 0.75 12.60 -62.74
CA CYS A 1223 1.38 13.35 -63.82
C CYS A 1223 0.92 12.75 -65.15
N GLN A 1224 0.21 13.54 -65.96
CA GLN A 1224 -0.42 13.09 -67.22
C GLN A 1224 -0.67 14.30 -68.15
N SER A 1225 -1.06 14.07 -69.40
CA SER A 1225 -1.37 15.17 -70.30
C SER A 1225 -2.74 15.82 -70.01
N GLU A 1226 -2.92 17.08 -70.43
CA GLU A 1226 -4.20 17.80 -70.29
C GLU A 1226 -5.37 17.02 -70.92
N TRP A 1227 -5.18 16.47 -72.13
CA TRP A 1227 -6.23 15.69 -72.79
C TRP A 1227 -6.59 14.40 -72.03
N GLN A 1228 -5.62 13.71 -71.43
CA GLN A 1228 -5.87 12.52 -70.59
C GLN A 1228 -6.65 12.88 -69.33
N ARG A 1229 -6.38 14.04 -68.73
CA ARG A 1229 -7.17 14.54 -67.59
C ARG A 1229 -8.58 14.90 -68.00
N LYS A 1230 -8.71 15.55 -69.15
CA LYS A 1230 -9.99 15.94 -69.73
C LYS A 1230 -10.87 14.73 -70.04
N GLU A 1231 -10.30 13.67 -70.64
CA GLU A 1231 -11.00 12.40 -70.89
C GLU A 1231 -11.46 11.71 -69.60
N ASN A 1232 -10.57 11.60 -68.60
CA ASN A 1232 -10.91 10.99 -67.32
C ASN A 1232 -12.04 11.74 -66.58
N LEU A 1233 -12.05 13.07 -66.65
CA LEU A 1233 -13.14 13.89 -66.09
C LEU A 1233 -14.45 13.67 -66.85
N SER A 1234 -14.42 13.54 -68.19
CA SER A 1234 -15.61 13.19 -68.98
C SER A 1234 -16.19 11.85 -68.55
N LEU A 1235 -15.34 10.83 -68.38
CA LEU A 1235 -15.78 9.49 -67.93
C LEU A 1235 -16.39 9.53 -66.53
N LEU A 1236 -15.80 10.30 -65.62
CA LEU A 1236 -16.31 10.47 -64.25
C LEU A 1236 -17.64 11.22 -64.23
N GLY A 1237 -17.78 12.27 -65.05
CA GLY A 1237 -19.05 13.01 -65.21
C GLY A 1237 -20.17 12.13 -65.78
N ILE A 1238 -19.86 11.33 -66.81
CA ILE A 1238 -20.81 10.35 -67.38
C ILE A 1238 -21.20 9.30 -66.33
N TRP A 1239 -20.25 8.82 -65.54
CA TRP A 1239 -20.53 7.87 -64.47
C TRP A 1239 -21.48 8.46 -63.42
N ASN A 1240 -21.25 9.70 -62.96
CA ASN A 1240 -22.16 10.39 -62.05
C ASN A 1240 -23.57 10.50 -62.62
N LEU A 1241 -23.72 10.84 -63.91
CA LEU A 1241 -25.03 10.93 -64.58
C LEU A 1241 -25.72 9.59 -64.80
N SER A 1242 -25.01 8.47 -64.64
CA SER A 1242 -25.56 7.12 -64.76
C SER A 1242 -26.11 6.54 -63.45
N LEU A 1243 -25.95 7.28 -62.33
CA LEU A 1243 -26.42 6.87 -61.00
C LEU A 1243 -27.96 6.98 -60.86
N PRO A 1244 -28.59 6.17 -59.99
CA PRO A 1244 -30.05 6.09 -59.90
C PRO A 1244 -30.67 7.42 -59.44
N GLY A 1245 -31.73 7.87 -60.13
CA GLY A 1245 -32.44 9.14 -59.83
C GLY A 1245 -32.23 10.24 -60.87
N VAL A 1246 -31.29 10.06 -61.81
CA VAL A 1246 -30.97 11.06 -62.84
C VAL A 1246 -31.81 10.81 -64.11
N GLY A 1247 -32.76 11.70 -64.40
CA GLY A 1247 -33.62 11.67 -65.60
C GLY A 1247 -33.00 12.31 -66.84
N PHE A 1248 -31.67 12.48 -66.88
CA PHE A 1248 -30.96 13.15 -67.96
C PHE A 1248 -30.50 12.16 -69.04
N PRO A 1249 -30.83 12.36 -70.32
CA PRO A 1249 -30.27 11.55 -71.40
C PRO A 1249 -28.78 11.87 -71.55
N VAL A 1250 -27.92 10.87 -71.34
CA VAL A 1250 -26.44 10.92 -71.49
C VAL A 1250 -25.97 11.49 -72.84
N ARG A 1251 -26.86 11.63 -73.82
CA ARG A 1251 -26.59 12.23 -75.14
C ARG A 1251 -26.27 13.72 -75.12
N ASP A 1252 -26.68 14.48 -74.11
CA ASP A 1252 -26.45 15.93 -74.06
C ASP A 1252 -25.12 16.31 -73.34
N PHE A 1253 -24.37 15.32 -72.84
CA PHE A 1253 -23.10 15.52 -72.13
C PHE A 1253 -21.85 15.15 -72.97
N ILE A 1254 -22.04 14.52 -74.14
CA ILE A 1254 -21.00 14.25 -75.15
C ILE A 1254 -20.92 15.44 -76.09
#